data_AF-A0AAD9BHP1-F1
#
_entry.id   AF-A0AAD9BHP1-F1
#
_cell.length_a   1.000
_cell.length_b   1.000
_cell.length_c   1.000
_cell.angle_alpha   90.00
_cell.angle_beta   90.00
_cell.angle_gamma   90.00
#
_symmetry.space_group_name_H-M   'P 1'
#
loop_
_entity.id
_entity.type
_entity.pdbx_description
1 polymer ?
#
loop_
_entity_poly.entity_id
_entity_poly.type
_entity_poly.pdbx_seq_one_letter_code
_entity_poly.pdbx_strand_id
1 'polypeptide(L)'
;MNLLLYVTGLLVGTLDTVLDSTSKVAPYRILHHTPDSQVYWSIACGVTKEEITEHWEWLQQNIMRTLSVFDSSEDITSFVQGKIRGLIAEEGKASLVLEEDPEKFREALFKFEKWFELPPQEKLVTYYSCSYWRGKVPCQGWLYLSTNFLCFYSYLLGSEVKLILSWDEIWRLEKTTNVILTESIHVQAHGENHYFSMLLHLNETFVIMEQLANYSIKRLFDKEDFQREPALSDPLKITKRGLEAHAKSEQFRTFFRLPKEENLLEVHESFLWVPFSHFNTLGKICLSENYLCFASQDGSQCHTIIPMREVINVEKSDPSSRALTVCMRGKRALRFSEVRDYQRLANSLRSRCGISASPQHSASTEVIRGECQSLINHFDDNPEDVTLMVGQKDSSKAVSTEALMMVFHPQDVENLDPKMLKEKMKEQSWNIHFSEYGRGTSMFFTRKTRDLIVRGVPEALRGELWMLFSGAVNDMATHPGYYTDLVEQSLGTSTLATDEIERDLHRSLPEHPAFQSDTGISALRREPQDWLLSGHEHSHLSSLLYAKEEEAFWLLVAVCERMLPDYFNRRIIGALVDQAVFEDLIRENLPQLVEHMTDLCFFSSVSLSWFLTLFISVLPIESAVNVVDCFFYDGIKAILQLGLAVLDYNMEALISCHDDAEAVTILNKFFDSVTNKDSPLPPTVQQASVGSNDKASHVSVDISELIREAYEKYGHIRSEEVETSRKRNKLHVIQTLEDTTKQNVIRVVTQEVRFGASQLDEIYNLFKRQHFLCCYWRIQSPALLHHDPSLAYLDQYQLGFQQFSVLFSLLEPWAFCSPKSTLSLWVFRLIDENQDGLVNFKEFCYALDTLYGASFTNKLKFLFKLHLPPAFTGSPLHLKDQSIQYLIPVTEDSSHLSRLAAFDLPEDGVIRKTPERGRGKVDLQAYLKQWQNEILKKEETIKDLPRINQSQFIHFSKTLYNIFHGDPEEEPLYRAVAHVTSLLLRMEEVGRRLQEPSSPPASTQPAAAAAAAAAAEPPTEEASSTLERSDTCSSTNSQEAETDWSFSFEQVLASLLNEPTIVSFFERPVDLQTKLGQARVAQLKLKGNK
;
A
#
# COMPACT_ATOMS: atom_id res chain seq x y z
N MET A 1 18.47 7.24 45.95
CA MET A 1 18.11 6.71 44.62
C MET A 1 19.29 6.73 43.66
N ASN A 2 19.91 7.87 43.33
CA ASN A 2 20.97 7.94 42.30
C ASN A 2 22.14 6.95 42.51
N LEU A 3 22.56 6.70 43.77
CA LEU A 3 23.59 5.69 44.06
C LEU A 3 23.15 4.26 43.72
N LEU A 4 21.86 3.94 43.85
CA LEU A 4 21.31 2.64 43.45
C LEU A 4 21.30 2.50 41.92
N LEU A 5 20.90 3.56 41.20
CA LEU A 5 20.95 3.61 39.73
C LEU A 5 22.38 3.51 39.18
N TYR A 6 23.36 4.14 39.84
CA TYR A 6 24.77 4.04 39.46
C TYR A 6 25.36 2.66 39.76
N VAL A 7 24.97 2.05 40.89
CA VAL A 7 25.32 0.66 41.22
C VAL A 7 24.68 -0.32 40.25
N THR A 8 23.41 -0.15 39.86
CA THR A 8 22.80 -0.96 38.79
C THR A 8 23.43 -0.68 37.43
N GLY A 9 23.90 0.53 37.13
CA GLY A 9 24.59 0.84 35.87
C GLY A 9 25.94 0.13 35.74
N LEU A 10 26.79 0.18 36.78
CA LEU A 10 28.06 -0.56 36.78
C LEU A 10 27.84 -2.08 36.89
N LEU A 11 26.84 -2.53 37.66
CA LEU A 11 26.46 -3.95 37.65
C LEU A 11 25.93 -4.36 36.29
N VAL A 12 25.12 -3.58 35.58
CA VAL A 12 24.65 -3.91 34.22
C VAL A 12 25.82 -3.99 33.24
N GLY A 13 26.78 -3.06 33.23
CA GLY A 13 27.98 -3.23 32.39
C GLY A 13 28.83 -4.48 32.73
N THR A 14 28.79 -4.94 33.98
CA THR A 14 29.47 -6.15 34.45
C THR A 14 28.57 -7.42 34.36
N LEU A 15 27.27 -7.24 34.13
CA LEU A 15 26.28 -8.29 33.90
C LEU A 15 26.01 -8.47 32.41
N ASP A 16 26.23 -7.50 31.54
CA ASP A 16 26.27 -7.70 30.09
C ASP A 16 27.38 -8.71 29.72
N THR A 17 28.41 -8.80 30.55
CA THR A 17 29.52 -9.78 30.43
C THR A 17 29.34 -11.06 31.27
N VAL A 18 28.23 -11.23 32.02
CA VAL A 18 27.97 -12.38 32.92
C VAL A 18 26.55 -12.97 32.81
N LEU A 19 25.60 -12.21 32.27
CA LEU A 19 24.21 -12.52 31.94
C LEU A 19 23.91 -12.42 30.43
N ASP A 20 24.91 -12.20 29.57
CA ASP A 20 24.79 -12.67 28.19
C ASP A 20 24.63 -14.19 28.22
N SER A 21 23.39 -14.65 28.27
CA SER A 21 23.02 -16.06 28.35
C SER A 21 23.33 -16.82 27.06
N THR A 22 23.78 -16.12 26.00
CA THR A 22 24.41 -16.77 24.84
C THR A 22 25.83 -17.25 25.15
N SER A 23 26.44 -16.81 26.26
CA SER A 23 27.63 -17.42 26.87
C SER A 23 27.40 -18.79 27.55
N LYS A 24 26.38 -19.55 27.09
CA LYS A 24 26.57 -21.00 26.95
C LYS A 24 27.73 -21.22 25.98
N VAL A 25 28.94 -21.21 26.53
CA VAL A 25 30.18 -21.70 25.94
C VAL A 25 29.82 -22.89 25.08
N ALA A 26 29.97 -22.74 23.75
CA ALA A 26 29.71 -23.81 22.80
C ALA A 26 30.39 -25.08 23.35
N PRO A 27 29.64 -26.18 23.55
CA PRO A 27 30.09 -27.31 24.37
C PRO A 27 31.41 -27.91 23.87
N TYR A 28 31.74 -27.65 22.60
CA TYR A 28 33.05 -27.89 22.04
C TYR A 28 33.63 -26.61 21.43
N ARG A 29 34.94 -26.42 21.63
CA ARG A 29 35.73 -25.32 21.06
C ARG A 29 37.09 -25.84 20.63
N ILE A 30 37.62 -25.27 19.55
CA ILE A 30 39.01 -25.46 19.13
C ILE A 30 39.76 -24.16 19.43
N LEU A 31 40.77 -24.24 20.29
CA LEU A 31 41.58 -23.10 20.72
C LEU A 31 42.99 -23.20 20.13
N HIS A 32 43.46 -22.10 19.53
CA HIS A 32 44.87 -21.89 19.24
C HIS A 32 45.58 -21.42 20.51
N HIS A 33 46.71 -22.06 20.84
CA HIS A 33 47.52 -21.71 21.99
C HIS A 33 48.99 -21.96 21.68
N THR A 34 49.79 -20.90 21.66
CA THR A 34 51.25 -20.99 21.55
C THR A 34 51.88 -21.20 22.93
N PRO A 35 52.98 -21.97 23.06
CA PRO A 35 53.58 -22.30 24.36
C PRO A 35 53.97 -21.08 25.20
N ASP A 36 54.29 -19.96 24.56
CA ASP A 36 54.80 -18.74 25.18
C ASP A 36 53.69 -17.73 25.56
N SER A 37 52.44 -17.98 25.13
CA SER A 37 51.32 -17.06 25.31
C SER A 37 50.45 -17.44 26.51
N GLN A 38 50.05 -16.44 27.31
CA GLN A 38 48.97 -16.61 28.31
C GLN A 38 47.56 -16.41 27.73
N VAL A 39 47.46 -16.13 26.43
CA VAL A 39 46.20 -15.86 25.71
C VAL A 39 45.96 -16.95 24.66
N TYR A 40 44.87 -17.69 24.85
CA TYR A 40 44.29 -18.65 23.91
C TYR A 40 43.29 -17.93 22.98
N TRP A 41 43.32 -18.26 21.68
CA TRP A 41 42.43 -17.72 20.67
C TRP A 41 41.42 -18.77 20.21
N SER A 42 40.13 -18.45 20.14
CA SER A 42 39.12 -19.38 19.63
C SER A 42 39.21 -19.45 18.10
N ILE A 43 39.52 -20.63 17.55
CA ILE A 43 39.52 -20.88 16.10
C ILE A 43 38.10 -21.24 15.62
N ALA A 44 37.42 -22.13 16.35
CA ALA A 44 36.10 -22.62 16.01
C ALA A 44 35.30 -22.98 17.28
N CYS A 45 33.97 -22.93 17.18
CA CYS A 45 33.00 -23.26 18.22
C CYS A 45 31.96 -24.20 17.60
N GLY A 46 31.57 -25.26 18.31
CA GLY A 46 30.60 -26.25 17.84
C GLY A 46 29.52 -26.52 18.89
N VAL A 47 28.27 -26.56 18.44
CA VAL A 47 27.09 -26.95 19.20
C VAL A 47 26.99 -28.47 19.31
N THR A 48 27.42 -29.21 18.29
CA THR A 48 27.52 -30.68 18.31
C THR A 48 28.97 -31.17 18.28
N LYS A 49 29.19 -32.45 18.59
CA LYS A 49 30.52 -33.06 18.56
C LYS A 49 30.96 -33.36 17.13
N GLU A 50 29.99 -33.59 16.26
CA GLU A 50 30.13 -33.94 14.86
C GLU A 50 30.67 -32.71 14.10
N GLU A 51 29.98 -31.57 14.25
CA GLU A 51 30.35 -30.24 13.73
C GLU A 51 31.79 -29.83 14.10
N ILE A 52 32.15 -29.91 15.39
CA ILE A 52 33.51 -29.55 15.81
C ILE A 52 34.58 -30.54 15.30
N THR A 53 34.21 -31.79 15.03
CA THR A 53 35.14 -32.80 14.49
C THR A 53 35.41 -32.51 13.01
N GLU A 54 34.40 -32.13 12.23
CA GLU A 54 34.58 -31.66 10.85
C GLU A 54 35.47 -30.40 10.80
N HIS A 55 35.26 -29.43 11.70
CA HIS A 55 36.16 -28.27 11.82
C HIS A 55 37.60 -28.68 12.18
N TRP A 56 37.80 -29.65 13.09
CA TRP A 56 39.13 -30.13 13.45
C TRP A 56 39.82 -30.87 12.30
N GLU A 57 39.12 -31.75 11.60
CA GLU A 57 39.64 -32.45 10.43
C GLU A 57 40.01 -31.48 9.30
N TRP A 58 39.18 -30.46 9.07
CA TRP A 58 39.49 -29.41 8.10
C TRP A 58 40.78 -28.66 8.47
N LEU A 59 40.96 -28.27 9.74
CA LEU A 59 42.18 -27.62 10.23
C LEU A 59 43.41 -28.53 10.09
N GLN A 60 43.26 -29.82 10.40
CA GLN A 60 44.33 -30.82 10.31
C GLN A 60 44.78 -31.07 8.86
N GLN A 61 43.84 -31.02 7.90
CA GLN A 61 44.14 -31.18 6.48
C GLN A 61 44.75 -29.91 5.85
N ASN A 62 44.22 -28.72 6.17
CA ASN A 62 44.47 -27.49 5.43
C ASN A 62 45.41 -26.48 6.12
N ILE A 63 45.54 -26.51 7.45
CA ILE A 63 46.37 -25.56 8.21
C ILE A 63 47.54 -26.24 8.91
N MET A 64 47.32 -27.32 9.66
CA MET A 64 48.37 -27.92 10.51
C MET A 64 49.64 -28.33 9.75
N ARG A 65 49.49 -28.82 8.51
CA ARG A 65 50.62 -29.19 7.63
C ARG A 65 51.50 -28.02 7.19
N THR A 66 50.99 -26.79 7.29
CA THR A 66 51.70 -25.56 6.91
C THR A 66 52.33 -24.88 8.13
N LEU A 67 51.86 -25.17 9.36
CA LEU A 67 52.40 -24.56 10.58
C LEU A 67 53.86 -24.92 10.84
N SER A 68 54.31 -26.11 10.41
CA SER A 68 55.71 -26.55 10.51
C SER A 68 56.67 -25.87 9.52
N VAL A 69 56.23 -24.83 8.81
CA VAL A 69 57.05 -24.01 7.91
C VAL A 69 57.46 -22.68 8.58
N PHE A 70 56.90 -22.36 9.75
CA PHE A 70 57.16 -21.12 10.47
C PHE A 70 57.99 -21.38 11.73
N ASP A 71 59.12 -20.67 11.87
CA ASP A 71 60.02 -20.80 13.02
C ASP A 71 59.58 -19.97 14.25
N SER A 72 58.62 -19.05 14.09
CA SER A 72 58.12 -18.14 15.15
C SER A 72 56.69 -18.47 15.57
N SER A 73 56.44 -18.48 16.88
CA SER A 73 55.10 -18.66 17.45
C SER A 73 54.16 -17.48 17.15
N GLU A 74 54.70 -16.27 16.92
CA GLU A 74 53.93 -15.10 16.50
C GLU A 74 53.52 -15.18 15.02
N ASP A 75 54.40 -15.68 14.14
CA ASP A 75 54.09 -15.90 12.72
C ASP A 75 53.06 -17.02 12.53
N ILE A 76 53.19 -18.13 13.27
CA ILE A 76 52.20 -19.21 13.33
C ILE A 76 50.81 -18.62 13.70
N THR A 77 50.76 -17.79 14.73
CA THR A 77 49.51 -17.19 15.21
C THR A 77 48.91 -16.24 14.18
N SER A 78 49.74 -15.41 13.56
CA SER A 78 49.34 -14.46 12.51
C SER A 78 48.85 -15.18 11.25
N PHE A 79 49.51 -16.27 10.85
CA PHE A 79 49.09 -17.11 9.73
C PHE A 79 47.75 -17.81 10.00
N VAL A 80 47.57 -18.41 11.18
CA VAL A 80 46.30 -19.05 11.58
C VAL A 80 45.16 -18.02 11.57
N GLN A 81 45.33 -16.87 12.23
CA GLN A 81 44.31 -15.82 12.24
C GLN A 81 44.01 -15.29 10.83
N GLY A 82 45.04 -15.04 10.02
CA GLY A 82 44.90 -14.57 8.64
C GLY A 82 44.18 -15.56 7.73
N LYS A 83 44.47 -16.87 7.85
CA LYS A 83 43.79 -17.90 7.07
C LYS A 83 42.32 -18.08 7.47
N ILE A 84 42.03 -18.07 8.77
CA ILE A 84 40.65 -18.24 9.27
C ILE A 84 39.78 -17.02 8.89
N ARG A 85 40.28 -15.80 9.10
CA ARG A 85 39.61 -14.58 8.60
C ARG A 85 39.43 -14.58 7.09
N GLY A 86 40.43 -15.08 6.35
CA GLY A 86 40.35 -15.24 4.89
C GLY A 86 39.20 -16.16 4.46
N LEU A 87 39.02 -17.30 5.12
CA LEU A 87 37.92 -18.23 4.84
C LEU A 87 36.54 -17.65 5.16
N ILE A 88 36.40 -16.98 6.32
CA ILE A 88 35.18 -16.27 6.71
C ILE A 88 34.82 -15.20 5.64
N ALA A 89 35.82 -14.50 5.10
CA ALA A 89 35.65 -13.51 4.05
C ALA A 89 35.36 -14.09 2.65
N GLU A 90 35.83 -15.31 2.33
CA GLU A 90 35.47 -15.97 1.07
C GLU A 90 34.04 -16.54 1.10
N GLU A 91 33.66 -17.15 2.22
CA GLU A 91 32.29 -17.66 2.46
C GLU A 91 31.26 -16.52 2.46
N GLY A 92 31.66 -15.34 2.94
CA GLY A 92 30.83 -14.12 2.94
C GLY A 92 30.49 -13.54 1.56
N LYS A 93 31.11 -13.98 0.45
CA LYS A 93 30.89 -13.39 -0.89
C LYS A 93 29.45 -13.53 -1.42
N ALA A 94 28.63 -14.38 -0.83
CA ALA A 94 27.20 -14.50 -1.14
C ALA A 94 26.31 -13.44 -0.45
N SER A 95 26.83 -12.70 0.54
CA SER A 95 26.06 -11.74 1.35
C SER A 95 26.70 -10.35 1.30
N LEU A 96 26.14 -9.47 0.46
CA LEU A 96 26.60 -8.08 0.27
C LEU A 96 26.15 -7.15 1.43
N VAL A 97 26.45 -7.53 2.68
CA VAL A 97 26.15 -6.73 3.88
C VAL A 97 27.37 -5.92 4.29
N LEU A 98 27.34 -4.64 3.94
CA LEU A 98 28.40 -3.67 4.23
C LEU A 98 28.18 -3.01 5.60
N GLU A 99 28.05 -3.81 6.67
CA GLU A 99 27.99 -3.32 8.06
C GLU A 99 29.38 -3.13 8.69
N GLU A 100 29.41 -2.49 9.87
CA GLU A 100 30.66 -2.13 10.58
C GLU A 100 31.35 -3.33 11.25
N ASP A 101 30.60 -4.37 11.58
CA ASP A 101 31.12 -5.65 12.10
C ASP A 101 30.35 -6.85 11.48
N PRO A 102 30.82 -7.36 10.32
CA PRO A 102 30.14 -8.45 9.63
C PRO A 102 30.26 -9.80 10.36
N GLU A 103 31.24 -9.98 11.25
CA GLU A 103 31.36 -11.19 12.06
C GLU A 103 30.24 -11.26 13.11
N LYS A 104 29.99 -10.15 13.84
CA LYS A 104 28.85 -10.06 14.78
C LYS A 104 27.50 -10.12 14.08
N PHE A 105 27.33 -9.47 12.93
CA PHE A 105 26.07 -9.55 12.17
C PHE A 105 25.77 -10.99 11.71
N ARG A 106 26.78 -11.75 11.27
CA ARG A 106 26.64 -13.17 10.93
C ARG A 106 26.22 -14.03 12.14
N GLU A 107 26.77 -13.78 13.32
CA GLU A 107 26.33 -14.47 14.55
C GLU A 107 24.89 -14.10 14.92
N ALA A 108 24.51 -12.82 14.78
CA ALA A 108 23.16 -12.34 15.03
C ALA A 108 22.14 -12.94 14.05
N LEU A 109 22.48 -13.09 12.76
CA LEU A 109 21.66 -13.76 11.76
C LEU A 109 21.44 -15.25 12.10
N PHE A 110 22.50 -15.99 12.45
CA PHE A 110 22.36 -17.39 12.86
C PHE A 110 21.52 -17.55 14.13
N LYS A 111 21.68 -16.65 15.11
CA LYS A 111 20.81 -16.58 16.30
C LYS A 111 19.34 -16.32 15.92
N PHE A 112 19.08 -15.39 15.01
CA PHE A 112 17.74 -15.07 14.49
C PHE A 112 17.08 -16.28 13.80
N GLU A 113 17.74 -16.87 12.79
CA GLU A 113 17.22 -18.05 12.07
C GLU A 113 16.87 -19.20 13.03
N LYS A 114 17.81 -19.50 13.95
CA LYS A 114 17.69 -20.57 14.94
C LYS A 114 16.57 -20.35 15.96
N TRP A 115 16.36 -19.12 16.42
CA TRP A 115 15.36 -18.84 17.45
C TRP A 115 13.96 -18.62 16.88
N PHE A 116 13.83 -17.95 15.72
CA PHE A 116 12.52 -17.55 15.22
C PHE A 116 11.85 -18.60 14.33
N GLU A 117 12.62 -19.45 13.62
CA GLU A 117 12.14 -20.50 12.71
C GLU A 117 11.30 -19.97 11.52
N LEU A 118 11.55 -18.73 11.10
CA LEU A 118 10.90 -18.08 9.97
C LEU A 118 11.37 -18.70 8.62
N PRO A 119 10.61 -18.50 7.52
CA PRO A 119 11.02 -18.98 6.20
C PRO A 119 12.39 -18.44 5.75
N PRO A 120 13.21 -19.22 5.03
CA PRO A 120 14.59 -18.85 4.68
C PRO A 120 14.71 -17.72 3.64
N GLN A 121 13.59 -17.19 3.15
CA GLN A 121 13.50 -15.97 2.36
C GLN A 121 13.43 -14.71 3.22
N GLU A 122 13.25 -14.83 4.55
CA GLU A 122 13.16 -13.70 5.45
C GLU A 122 14.52 -13.10 5.77
N LYS A 123 14.69 -11.82 5.45
CA LYS A 123 15.96 -11.11 5.58
C LYS A 123 16.03 -10.31 6.87
N LEU A 124 17.00 -10.61 7.73
CA LEU A 124 17.37 -9.74 8.84
C LEU A 124 17.94 -8.42 8.30
N VAL A 125 17.40 -7.29 8.76
CA VAL A 125 17.81 -5.94 8.33
C VAL A 125 18.80 -5.34 9.33
N THR A 126 18.56 -5.50 10.63
CA THR A 126 19.48 -5.10 11.73
C THR A 126 19.03 -5.67 13.09
N TYR A 127 19.82 -5.49 14.14
CA TYR A 127 19.53 -5.97 15.50
C TYR A 127 20.07 -5.01 16.57
N TYR A 128 19.43 -4.99 17.74
CA TYR A 128 19.76 -4.11 18.87
C TYR A 128 19.63 -4.86 20.21
N SER A 129 20.50 -4.55 21.18
CA SER A 129 20.29 -4.98 22.57
C SER A 129 19.27 -4.05 23.25
N CYS A 130 18.33 -4.60 24.02
CA CYS A 130 17.33 -3.83 24.76
C CYS A 130 16.70 -4.61 25.91
N SER A 131 15.97 -3.90 26.78
CA SER A 131 15.07 -4.51 27.77
C SER A 131 13.61 -4.40 27.32
N TYR A 132 12.95 -5.55 27.14
CA TYR A 132 11.52 -5.68 26.88
C TYR A 132 10.74 -5.80 28.19
N TRP A 133 9.66 -5.04 28.38
CA TRP A 133 8.90 -5.06 29.64
C TRP A 133 7.69 -6.00 29.58
N ARG A 134 7.78 -7.11 30.33
CA ARG A 134 6.62 -7.98 30.58
C ARG A 134 5.87 -7.47 31.81
N GLY A 135 5.01 -6.48 31.61
CA GLY A 135 4.35 -5.75 32.69
C GLY A 135 5.35 -4.91 33.47
N LYS A 136 5.62 -5.24 34.74
CA LYS A 136 6.58 -4.52 35.60
C LYS A 136 7.97 -5.16 35.68
N VAL A 137 8.24 -6.20 34.89
CA VAL A 137 9.53 -6.91 34.87
C VAL A 137 10.26 -6.65 33.55
N PRO A 138 11.47 -6.06 33.56
CA PRO A 138 12.30 -5.98 32.37
C PRO A 138 12.99 -7.32 32.09
N CYS A 139 12.78 -7.85 30.89
CA CYS A 139 13.50 -8.98 30.33
C CYS A 139 14.56 -8.43 29.37
N GLN A 140 15.83 -8.51 29.77
CA GLN A 140 16.95 -8.08 28.92
C GLN A 140 17.18 -9.10 27.78
N GLY A 141 17.40 -8.61 26.57
CA GLY A 141 17.57 -9.47 25.40
C GLY A 141 17.92 -8.72 24.13
N TRP A 142 17.55 -9.30 22.99
CA TRP A 142 17.90 -8.82 21.66
C TRP A 142 16.64 -8.63 20.81
N LEU A 143 16.50 -7.41 20.27
CA LEU A 143 15.51 -7.03 19.27
C LEU A 143 16.12 -7.22 17.88
N TYR A 144 15.42 -7.96 17.03
CA TYR A 144 15.77 -8.25 15.64
C TYR A 144 14.72 -7.64 14.73
N LEU A 145 15.16 -6.82 13.77
CA LEU A 145 14.28 -6.20 12.79
C LEU A 145 14.56 -6.84 11.43
N SER A 146 13.57 -7.53 10.88
CA SER A 146 13.62 -8.14 9.54
C SER A 146 12.67 -7.40 8.59
N THR A 147 12.74 -7.69 7.28
CA THR A 147 11.92 -6.99 6.28
C THR A 147 10.42 -7.06 6.58
N ASN A 148 9.93 -8.18 7.12
CA ASN A 148 8.49 -8.40 7.36
C ASN A 148 8.11 -8.49 8.85
N PHE A 149 9.07 -8.64 9.78
CA PHE A 149 8.79 -8.86 11.20
C PHE A 149 9.65 -8.02 12.18
N LEU A 150 9.03 -7.73 13.33
CA LEU A 150 9.67 -7.35 14.57
C LEU A 150 9.76 -8.58 15.47
N CYS A 151 10.99 -9.00 15.79
CA CYS A 151 11.27 -10.21 16.56
C CYS A 151 12.07 -9.87 17.83
N PHE A 152 11.74 -10.44 18.98
CA PHE A 152 12.53 -10.26 20.22
C PHE A 152 12.79 -11.60 20.93
N TYR A 153 14.01 -11.76 21.45
CA TYR A 153 14.43 -12.93 22.22
C TYR A 153 15.15 -12.55 23.52
N SER A 154 14.74 -13.19 24.61
CA SER A 154 15.39 -13.13 25.93
C SER A 154 15.37 -14.49 26.60
N TYR A 155 16.44 -14.84 27.32
CA TYR A 155 16.49 -16.02 28.18
C TYR A 155 17.13 -15.65 29.52
N LEU A 156 16.31 -15.45 30.55
CA LEU A 156 16.77 -14.93 31.85
C LEU A 156 16.21 -15.78 32.99
N LEU A 157 17.09 -16.21 33.91
CA LEU A 157 16.74 -17.02 35.09
C LEU A 157 15.91 -18.30 34.78
N GLY A 158 16.10 -18.88 33.59
CA GLY A 158 15.37 -20.07 33.13
C GLY A 158 14.05 -19.77 32.42
N SER A 159 13.58 -18.52 32.41
CA SER A 159 12.43 -18.09 31.61
C SER A 159 12.88 -17.67 30.22
N GLU A 160 12.31 -18.30 29.20
CA GLU A 160 12.41 -17.86 27.81
C GLU A 160 11.29 -16.85 27.49
N VAL A 161 11.60 -15.83 26.71
CA VAL A 161 10.63 -14.88 26.13
C VAL A 161 10.97 -14.73 24.64
N LYS A 162 10.06 -15.20 23.79
CA LYS A 162 10.12 -15.08 22.33
C LYS A 162 8.89 -14.30 21.86
N LEU A 163 9.10 -13.26 21.06
CA LEU A 163 8.06 -12.44 20.45
C LEU A 163 8.30 -12.38 18.93
N ILE A 164 7.23 -12.48 18.14
CA ILE A 164 7.20 -12.23 16.69
C ILE A 164 5.93 -11.45 16.40
N LEU A 165 6.06 -10.27 15.80
CA LEU A 165 4.97 -9.44 15.28
C LEU A 165 5.27 -9.15 13.81
N SER A 166 4.29 -9.23 12.90
CA SER A 166 4.50 -8.66 11.56
C SER A 166 4.36 -7.14 11.60
N TRP A 167 4.98 -6.45 10.65
CA TRP A 167 4.84 -4.99 10.54
C TRP A 167 3.39 -4.56 10.20
N ASP A 168 2.63 -5.42 9.52
CA ASP A 168 1.20 -5.22 9.22
C ASP A 168 0.24 -5.53 10.39
N GLU A 169 0.74 -6.06 11.51
CA GLU A 169 -0.04 -6.32 12.74
C GLU A 169 0.06 -5.17 13.77
N ILE A 170 0.84 -4.12 13.47
CA ILE A 170 1.10 -2.99 14.37
C ILE A 170 0.07 -1.87 14.17
N TRP A 171 -0.52 -1.41 15.28
CA TRP A 171 -1.50 -0.33 15.38
C TRP A 171 -0.90 1.01 15.79
N ARG A 172 0.16 0.98 16.62
CA ARG A 172 0.83 2.18 17.10
C ARG A 172 2.31 1.92 17.29
N LEU A 173 3.13 2.88 16.87
CA LEU A 173 4.57 2.91 17.05
C LEU A 173 4.97 4.31 17.49
N GLU A 174 5.39 4.47 18.74
CA GLU A 174 5.65 5.79 19.33
C GLU A 174 6.79 5.77 20.36
N LYS A 175 7.41 6.93 20.59
CA LYS A 175 8.40 7.12 21.67
C LYS A 175 7.65 7.57 22.92
N THR A 176 7.94 6.93 24.05
CA THR A 176 7.27 7.18 25.34
C THR A 176 8.30 7.40 26.45
N THR A 177 7.92 8.19 27.44
CA THR A 177 8.70 8.42 28.66
C THR A 177 7.74 8.36 29.84
N ASN A 178 7.91 7.39 30.73
CA ASN A 178 7.07 7.19 31.90
C ASN A 178 7.87 7.39 33.17
N VAL A 179 7.26 7.79 34.29
CA VAL A 179 7.98 8.07 35.56
C VAL A 179 8.78 6.86 36.10
N ILE A 180 8.47 5.65 35.62
CA ILE A 180 9.12 4.38 35.98
C ILE A 180 10.13 3.90 34.89
N LEU A 181 10.06 4.44 33.67
CA LEU A 181 10.83 3.99 32.51
C LEU A 181 11.77 5.09 32.01
N THR A 182 13.02 4.73 31.72
CA THR A 182 13.83 5.51 30.75
C THR A 182 13.11 5.56 29.40
N GLU A 183 13.50 6.47 28.51
CA GLU A 183 12.97 6.54 27.13
C GLU A 183 12.79 5.15 26.51
N SER A 184 11.58 4.91 25.99
CA SER A 184 11.15 3.61 25.48
C SER A 184 10.37 3.73 24.18
N ILE A 185 10.54 2.75 23.29
CA ILE A 185 9.68 2.57 22.12
C ILE A 185 8.47 1.74 22.57
N HIS A 186 7.28 2.29 22.37
CA HIS A 186 6.01 1.61 22.56
C HIS A 186 5.51 1.09 21.21
N VAL A 187 5.14 -0.19 21.18
CA VAL A 187 4.57 -0.88 20.01
C VAL A 187 3.27 -1.53 20.45
N GLN A 188 2.16 -1.14 19.83
CA GLN A 188 0.85 -1.74 20.07
C GLN A 188 0.49 -2.69 18.92
N ALA A 189 0.16 -3.94 19.21
CA ALA A 189 -0.23 -4.95 18.23
C ALA A 189 -1.26 -5.92 18.84
N HIS A 190 -2.31 -6.29 18.09
CA HIS A 190 -3.42 -7.13 18.59
C HIS A 190 -4.09 -6.66 19.91
N GLY A 191 -3.98 -5.38 20.25
CA GLY A 191 -4.41 -4.83 21.55
C GLY A 191 -3.45 -5.08 22.72
N GLU A 192 -2.34 -5.82 22.52
CA GLU A 192 -1.23 -5.88 23.47
C GLU A 192 -0.29 -4.67 23.31
N ASN A 193 0.28 -4.21 24.42
CA ASN A 193 1.20 -3.08 24.49
C ASN A 193 2.61 -3.58 24.86
N HIS A 194 3.55 -3.42 23.94
CA HIS A 194 4.93 -3.88 24.06
C HIS A 194 5.87 -2.67 24.24
N TYR A 195 6.72 -2.69 25.28
CA TYR A 195 7.66 -1.59 25.57
C TYR A 195 9.11 -2.08 25.51
N PHE A 196 9.93 -1.41 24.70
CA PHE A 196 11.36 -1.67 24.52
C PHE A 196 12.17 -0.47 25.02
N SER A 197 13.19 -0.72 25.84
CA SER A 197 13.95 0.32 26.55
C SER A 197 15.44 -0.01 26.63
N MET A 198 16.26 0.90 27.17
CA MET A 198 17.73 0.74 27.27
C MET A 198 18.42 0.55 25.91
N LEU A 199 17.84 1.12 24.85
CA LEU A 199 18.41 1.13 23.50
C LEU A 199 19.53 2.18 23.41
N LEU A 200 20.75 1.76 23.07
CA LEU A 200 21.91 2.64 22.89
C LEU A 200 21.67 3.81 21.91
N HIS A 201 20.92 3.55 20.84
CA HIS A 201 20.60 4.51 19.79
C HIS A 201 19.09 4.58 19.52
N LEU A 202 18.28 4.77 20.58
CA LEU A 202 16.81 4.73 20.51
C LEU A 202 16.20 5.52 19.32
N ASN A 203 16.72 6.71 19.02
CA ASN A 203 16.23 7.52 17.90
C ASN A 203 16.49 6.88 16.53
N GLU A 204 17.63 6.22 16.36
CA GLU A 204 18.01 5.49 15.14
C GLU A 204 17.18 4.20 15.01
N THR A 205 17.10 3.41 16.10
CA THR A 205 16.24 2.22 16.17
C THR A 205 14.80 2.56 15.80
N PHE A 206 14.23 3.64 16.35
CA PHE A 206 12.87 4.08 16.05
C PHE A 206 12.66 4.43 14.57
N VAL A 207 13.59 5.18 13.95
CA VAL A 207 13.47 5.54 12.52
C VAL A 207 13.53 4.29 11.62
N ILE A 208 14.35 3.29 11.95
CA ILE A 208 14.35 2.01 11.21
C ILE A 208 13.01 1.26 11.39
N MET A 209 12.43 1.26 12.59
CA MET A 209 11.12 0.64 12.85
C MET A 209 9.98 1.37 12.12
N GLU A 210 10.00 2.71 12.11
CA GLU A 210 9.03 3.55 11.38
C GLU A 210 9.10 3.28 9.88
N GLN A 211 10.31 3.23 9.30
CA GLN A 211 10.50 2.97 7.88
C GLN A 211 10.10 1.54 7.48
N LEU A 212 10.35 0.52 8.31
CA LEU A 212 9.89 -0.85 8.06
C LEU A 212 8.35 -1.01 8.18
N ALA A 213 7.73 -0.30 9.13
CA ALA A 213 6.28 -0.25 9.27
C ALA A 213 5.63 0.45 8.06
N ASN A 214 6.10 1.65 7.70
CA ASN A 214 5.62 2.41 6.54
C ASN A 214 5.82 1.64 5.22
N TYR A 215 6.99 1.00 5.04
CA TYR A 215 7.28 0.12 3.91
C TYR A 215 6.27 -1.02 3.77
N SER A 216 6.03 -1.73 4.87
CA SER A 216 5.12 -2.87 4.89
C SER A 216 3.68 -2.42 4.63
N ILE A 217 3.29 -1.26 5.18
CA ILE A 217 2.00 -0.64 4.91
C ILE A 217 1.83 -0.31 3.42
N LYS A 218 2.78 0.41 2.81
CA LYS A 218 2.72 0.76 1.38
C LYS A 218 2.61 -0.50 0.52
N ARG A 219 3.54 -1.45 0.70
CA ARG A 219 3.58 -2.68 -0.12
C ARG A 219 2.32 -3.53 -0.02
N LEU A 220 1.70 -3.63 1.17
CA LEU A 220 0.60 -4.56 1.42
C LEU A 220 -0.78 -3.91 1.25
N PHE A 221 -0.94 -2.64 1.63
CA PHE A 221 -2.23 -1.94 1.56
C PHE A 221 -2.26 -0.80 0.53
N ASP A 222 -1.14 -0.22 0.08
CA ASP A 222 -1.11 0.95 -0.80
C ASP A 222 -0.25 0.75 -2.07
N LYS A 223 -0.77 -0.15 -2.91
CA LYS A 223 -0.15 -0.66 -4.13
C LYS A 223 0.19 0.42 -5.17
N GLU A 224 -0.58 1.51 -5.22
CA GLU A 224 -0.35 2.61 -6.18
C GLU A 224 0.85 3.48 -5.77
N ASP A 225 1.02 3.74 -4.47
CA ASP A 225 2.20 4.47 -3.96
C ASP A 225 3.44 3.56 -3.92
N PHE A 226 3.29 2.27 -3.62
CA PHE A 226 4.40 1.29 -3.64
C PHE A 226 5.05 1.12 -5.02
N GLN A 227 4.26 1.12 -6.11
CA GLN A 227 4.80 1.01 -7.47
C GLN A 227 5.66 2.21 -7.88
N ARG A 228 5.55 3.35 -7.17
CA ARG A 228 6.31 4.58 -7.43
C ARG A 228 7.65 4.65 -6.66
N GLU A 229 8.03 3.65 -5.86
CA GLU A 229 9.29 3.63 -5.09
C GLU A 229 10.27 2.50 -5.51
N PRO A 230 10.95 2.60 -6.67
CA PRO A 230 11.85 1.54 -7.17
C PRO A 230 12.94 1.09 -6.19
N ALA A 231 13.44 2.00 -5.35
CA ALA A 231 14.53 1.74 -4.41
C ALA A 231 14.19 0.72 -3.30
N LEU A 232 12.89 0.58 -2.97
CA LEU A 232 12.40 -0.36 -1.94
C LEU A 232 11.53 -1.49 -2.54
N SER A 233 11.24 -1.44 -3.84
CA SER A 233 10.38 -2.39 -4.58
C SER A 233 10.74 -3.89 -4.40
N ASP A 234 11.98 -4.21 -4.02
CA ASP A 234 12.45 -5.57 -3.75
C ASP A 234 12.70 -5.79 -2.23
N PRO A 235 11.85 -6.59 -1.54
CA PRO A 235 12.01 -6.93 -0.12
C PRO A 235 13.37 -7.53 0.25
N LEU A 236 14.06 -8.18 -0.71
CA LEU A 236 15.35 -8.84 -0.51
C LEU A 236 16.53 -7.85 -0.64
N LYS A 237 16.33 -6.67 -1.24
CA LYS A 237 17.36 -5.63 -1.37
C LYS A 237 17.41 -4.67 -0.18
N ILE A 238 16.38 -4.63 0.66
CA ILE A 238 16.31 -3.75 1.85
C ILE A 238 17.51 -3.99 2.79
N THR A 239 18.09 -2.89 3.29
CA THR A 239 19.22 -2.88 4.24
C THR A 239 19.07 -1.67 5.16
N LYS A 240 19.66 -1.73 6.37
CA LYS A 240 19.68 -0.59 7.32
C LYS A 240 20.12 0.72 6.66
N ARG A 241 21.27 0.72 5.97
CA ARG A 241 21.79 1.90 5.27
C ARG A 241 20.86 2.40 4.15
N GLY A 242 20.14 1.52 3.48
CA GLY A 242 19.12 1.89 2.49
C GLY A 242 17.93 2.63 3.12
N LEU A 243 17.40 2.12 4.23
CA LEU A 243 16.31 2.75 4.99
C LEU A 243 16.74 4.10 5.60
N GLU A 244 17.96 4.18 6.14
CA GLU A 244 18.52 5.45 6.61
C GLU A 244 18.65 6.49 5.49
N ALA A 245 19.10 6.09 4.30
CA ALA A 245 19.21 6.97 3.14
C ALA A 245 17.82 7.41 2.66
N HIS A 246 16.86 6.48 2.61
CA HIS A 246 15.48 6.79 2.26
C HIS A 246 14.85 7.79 3.24
N ALA A 247 14.95 7.57 4.55
CA ALA A 247 14.44 8.49 5.57
C ALA A 247 15.06 9.91 5.45
N LYS A 248 16.35 9.99 5.11
CA LYS A 248 17.05 11.28 4.86
C LYS A 248 16.56 11.96 3.58
N SER A 249 16.33 11.21 2.49
CA SER A 249 15.68 11.71 1.26
C SER A 249 14.21 12.12 1.48
N GLU A 250 13.47 11.40 2.32
CA GLU A 250 12.08 11.69 2.70
C GLU A 250 12.00 13.00 3.48
N GLN A 251 12.77 13.15 4.56
CA GLN A 251 12.83 14.41 5.33
C GLN A 251 13.26 15.60 4.45
N PHE A 252 14.19 15.39 3.52
CA PHE A 252 14.63 16.40 2.55
C PHE A 252 13.52 16.80 1.56
N ARG A 253 12.83 15.83 0.94
CA ARG A 253 11.70 16.06 0.04
C ARG A 253 10.58 16.82 0.73
N THR A 254 10.18 16.41 1.94
CA THR A 254 9.10 17.06 2.70
C THR A 254 9.48 18.47 3.17
N PHE A 255 10.71 18.69 3.65
CA PHE A 255 11.15 20.02 4.12
C PHE A 255 11.18 21.06 2.99
N PHE A 256 11.67 20.68 1.80
CA PHE A 256 11.80 21.59 0.65
C PHE A 256 10.66 21.48 -0.39
N ARG A 257 9.63 20.66 -0.13
CA ARG A 257 8.52 20.35 -1.06
C ARG A 257 9.00 20.04 -2.48
N LEU A 258 9.87 19.03 -2.59
CA LEU A 258 10.41 18.58 -3.88
C LEU A 258 9.54 17.45 -4.48
N PRO A 259 9.72 17.10 -5.77
CA PRO A 259 9.12 15.92 -6.38
C PRO A 259 9.45 14.61 -5.62
N LYS A 260 8.60 13.58 -5.75
CA LYS A 260 8.79 12.29 -5.04
C LYS A 260 10.09 11.58 -5.44
N GLU A 261 10.62 11.89 -6.62
CA GLU A 261 11.77 11.29 -7.28
C GLU A 261 13.12 11.81 -6.73
N GLU A 262 13.12 13.02 -6.16
CA GLU A 262 14.36 13.70 -5.74
C GLU A 262 14.99 13.05 -4.51
N ASN A 263 16.19 12.49 -4.71
CA ASN A 263 16.96 11.85 -3.65
C ASN A 263 18.10 12.76 -3.17
N LEU A 264 18.35 12.75 -1.85
CA LEU A 264 19.39 13.54 -1.22
C LEU A 264 20.76 12.92 -1.46
N LEU A 265 21.63 13.61 -2.21
CA LEU A 265 22.95 13.13 -2.59
C LEU A 265 24.06 13.59 -1.63
N GLU A 266 24.05 14.88 -1.26
CA GLU A 266 25.07 15.48 -0.40
C GLU A 266 24.47 16.53 0.54
N VAL A 267 25.01 16.61 1.77
CA VAL A 267 24.70 17.66 2.75
C VAL A 267 26.00 18.29 3.23
N HIS A 268 26.10 19.61 3.14
CA HIS A 268 27.28 20.39 3.54
C HIS A 268 26.90 21.53 4.46
N GLU A 269 27.54 21.64 5.61
CA GLU A 269 27.39 22.83 6.47
C GLU A 269 28.13 24.02 5.86
N SER A 270 27.51 25.20 5.95
CA SER A 270 28.08 26.46 5.45
C SER A 270 27.38 27.68 6.03
N PHE A 271 27.97 28.86 5.82
CA PHE A 271 27.30 30.14 6.01
C PHE A 271 26.90 30.75 4.66
N LEU A 272 25.61 31.01 4.46
CA LEU A 272 25.10 31.74 3.30
C LEU A 272 25.11 33.25 3.60
N TRP A 273 25.75 34.03 2.75
CA TRP A 273 25.63 35.49 2.77
C TRP A 273 24.22 35.91 2.35
N VAL A 274 23.49 36.53 3.26
CA VAL A 274 22.11 36.99 3.02
C VAL A 274 22.13 38.47 2.59
N PRO A 275 21.76 38.81 1.33
CA PRO A 275 22.05 40.13 0.77
C PRO A 275 21.37 41.30 1.51
N PHE A 276 20.15 41.10 1.99
CA PHE A 276 19.31 42.14 2.63
C PHE A 276 19.61 42.36 4.11
N SER A 277 20.16 41.36 4.81
CA SER A 277 20.51 41.47 6.24
C SER A 277 21.98 41.81 6.48
N HIS A 278 22.80 41.75 5.42
CA HIS A 278 24.26 41.97 5.45
C HIS A 278 25.01 41.09 6.46
N PHE A 279 24.49 39.89 6.76
CA PHE A 279 25.18 38.90 7.59
C PHE A 279 25.19 37.49 6.97
N ASN A 280 26.07 36.66 7.54
CA ASN A 280 26.26 35.26 7.18
C ASN A 280 25.34 34.37 8.03
N THR A 281 24.35 33.74 7.43
CA THR A 281 23.42 32.82 8.10
C THR A 281 23.96 31.40 8.08
N LEU A 282 24.16 30.80 9.25
CA LEU A 282 24.57 29.40 9.38
C LEU A 282 23.43 28.46 8.93
N GLY A 283 23.77 27.45 8.13
CA GLY A 283 22.81 26.47 7.67
C GLY A 283 23.43 25.28 6.93
N LYS A 284 22.57 24.52 6.27
CA LYS A 284 22.94 23.34 5.49
C LYS A 284 22.60 23.57 4.02
N ILE A 285 23.58 23.32 3.15
CA ILE A 285 23.37 23.09 1.73
C ILE A 285 22.97 21.63 1.56
N CYS A 286 21.87 21.38 0.86
CA CYS A 286 21.43 20.04 0.48
C CYS A 286 21.38 19.97 -1.05
N LEU A 287 22.03 18.96 -1.64
CA LEU A 287 22.12 18.76 -3.09
C LEU A 287 21.41 17.45 -3.46
N SER A 288 20.51 17.53 -4.45
CA SER A 288 19.84 16.40 -5.05
C SER A 288 20.19 16.25 -6.54
N GLU A 289 19.36 15.58 -7.32
CA GLU A 289 19.61 15.37 -8.74
C GLU A 289 19.39 16.66 -9.54
N ASN A 290 18.23 17.30 -9.34
CA ASN A 290 17.80 18.50 -10.07
C ASN A 290 17.74 19.78 -9.21
N TYR A 291 17.99 19.72 -7.90
CA TYR A 291 17.88 20.89 -7.01
C TYR A 291 19.12 21.11 -6.12
N LEU A 292 19.44 22.39 -5.94
CA LEU A 292 20.35 22.91 -4.92
C LEU A 292 19.51 23.68 -3.90
N CYS A 293 19.47 23.20 -2.67
CA CYS A 293 18.67 23.79 -1.60
C CYS A 293 19.55 24.29 -0.45
N PHE A 294 19.10 25.32 0.25
CA PHE A 294 19.71 25.79 1.51
C PHE A 294 18.64 26.03 2.57
N ALA A 295 18.91 25.61 3.80
CA ALA A 295 18.11 25.93 4.98
C ALA A 295 19.00 26.48 6.12
N SER A 296 18.58 27.59 6.72
CA SER A 296 19.15 28.11 7.97
C SER A 296 19.02 27.09 9.11
N GLN A 297 19.93 27.11 10.08
CA GLN A 297 20.00 26.11 11.17
C GLN A 297 18.70 25.96 11.98
N ASP A 298 17.90 27.02 12.15
CA ASP A 298 16.62 26.98 12.85
C ASP A 298 15.40 26.70 11.94
N GLY A 299 15.63 26.51 10.63
CA GLY A 299 14.60 26.33 9.60
C GLY A 299 13.70 27.56 9.33
N SER A 300 13.88 28.66 10.06
CA SER A 300 12.88 29.73 10.19
C SER A 300 13.37 31.13 9.82
N GLN A 301 14.70 31.36 9.77
CA GLN A 301 15.27 32.63 9.33
C GLN A 301 15.25 32.76 7.80
N CYS A 302 15.70 31.72 7.08
CA CYS A 302 15.81 31.75 5.63
C CYS A 302 15.92 30.33 5.04
N HIS A 303 15.21 30.07 3.95
CA HIS A 303 15.51 28.94 3.06
C HIS A 303 15.39 29.33 1.58
N THR A 304 15.99 28.53 0.70
CA THR A 304 16.02 28.76 -0.75
C THR A 304 16.08 27.43 -1.49
N ILE A 305 15.34 27.33 -2.60
CA ILE A 305 15.26 26.15 -3.47
C ILE A 305 15.62 26.59 -4.88
N ILE A 306 16.69 26.02 -5.45
CA ILE A 306 17.25 26.45 -6.74
C ILE A 306 17.26 25.26 -7.69
N PRO A 307 16.43 25.26 -8.75
CA PRO A 307 16.52 24.27 -9.81
C PRO A 307 17.89 24.36 -10.50
N MET A 308 18.57 23.23 -10.70
CA MET A 308 19.91 23.17 -11.30
C MET A 308 19.96 23.75 -12.74
N ARG A 309 18.82 23.77 -13.44
CA ARG A 309 18.63 24.44 -14.75
C ARG A 309 18.81 25.97 -14.71
N GLU A 310 18.70 26.60 -13.53
CA GLU A 310 18.94 28.03 -13.33
C GLU A 310 20.40 28.35 -12.96
N VAL A 311 21.21 27.33 -12.62
CA VAL A 311 22.62 27.49 -12.25
C VAL A 311 23.48 27.56 -13.52
N ILE A 312 24.09 28.72 -13.75
CA ILE A 312 24.90 29.01 -14.95
C ILE A 312 26.39 28.76 -14.69
N ASN A 313 26.91 29.17 -13.53
CA ASN A 313 28.33 29.03 -13.19
C ASN A 313 28.52 28.81 -11.68
N VAL A 314 29.63 28.17 -11.32
CA VAL A 314 30.03 27.92 -9.93
C VAL A 314 31.50 28.32 -9.76
N GLU A 315 31.70 29.45 -9.10
CA GLU A 315 32.98 30.11 -8.90
C GLU A 315 33.57 29.72 -7.54
N LYS A 316 34.77 29.15 -7.57
CA LYS A 316 35.55 28.87 -6.35
C LYS A 316 36.31 30.14 -6.00
N SER A 317 36.12 30.65 -4.78
CA SER A 317 36.90 31.78 -4.28
C SER A 317 38.31 31.35 -3.86
N ASP A 318 39.08 32.24 -3.24
CA ASP A 318 40.39 31.92 -2.66
C ASP A 318 40.27 30.70 -1.73
N PRO A 319 41.07 29.62 -1.93
CA PRO A 319 41.06 28.43 -1.07
C PRO A 319 41.24 28.72 0.43
N SER A 320 41.80 29.88 0.81
CA SER A 320 41.84 30.33 2.22
C SER A 320 40.44 30.45 2.85
N SER A 321 39.47 30.92 2.08
CA SER A 321 38.11 31.27 2.53
C SER A 321 37.11 30.11 2.49
N ARG A 322 37.43 29.04 1.76
CA ARG A 322 36.51 27.94 1.38
C ARG A 322 35.17 28.44 0.80
N ALA A 323 35.14 29.64 0.24
CA ALA A 323 33.91 30.26 -0.23
C ALA A 323 33.57 29.83 -1.67
N LEU A 324 32.26 29.69 -1.91
CA LEU A 324 31.67 29.18 -3.14
C LEU A 324 30.60 30.15 -3.60
N THR A 325 30.72 30.68 -4.81
CA THR A 325 29.71 31.57 -5.40
C THR A 325 28.97 30.84 -6.51
N VAL A 326 27.66 30.67 -6.34
CA VAL A 326 26.76 30.01 -7.29
C VAL A 326 26.02 31.08 -8.08
N CYS A 327 26.33 31.21 -9.36
CA CYS A 327 25.81 32.23 -10.25
C CYS A 327 24.59 31.69 -11.01
N MET A 328 23.47 32.38 -10.89
CA MET A 328 22.16 32.00 -11.40
C MET A 328 21.74 32.87 -12.60
N ARG A 329 20.74 32.39 -13.35
CA ARG A 329 20.04 33.18 -14.37
C ARG A 329 19.49 34.49 -13.75
N GLY A 330 19.43 35.55 -14.57
CA GLY A 330 19.01 36.88 -14.10
C GLY A 330 20.08 37.70 -13.36
N LYS A 331 21.38 37.40 -13.55
CA LYS A 331 22.54 38.10 -12.92
C LYS A 331 22.59 38.02 -11.39
N ARG A 332 21.96 37.02 -10.78
CA ARG A 332 21.97 36.79 -9.32
C ARG A 332 23.06 35.81 -8.94
N ALA A 333 23.59 35.92 -7.73
CA ALA A 333 24.56 34.97 -7.21
C ALA A 333 24.41 34.77 -5.70
N LEU A 334 24.45 33.51 -5.25
CA LEU A 334 24.54 33.17 -3.82
C LEU A 334 26.00 32.93 -3.44
N ARG A 335 26.43 33.46 -2.30
CA ARG A 335 27.77 33.25 -1.77
C ARG A 335 27.70 32.43 -0.49
N PHE A 336 28.20 31.21 -0.54
CA PHE A 336 28.43 30.35 0.61
C PHE A 336 29.87 30.51 1.10
N SER A 337 30.11 30.36 2.39
CA SER A 337 31.41 30.49 3.05
C SER A 337 31.61 29.43 4.13
N GLU A 338 32.88 29.14 4.44
CA GLU A 338 33.32 28.05 5.35
C GLU A 338 32.77 26.64 4.98
N VAL A 339 32.48 26.42 3.70
CA VAL A 339 31.83 25.19 3.21
C VAL A 339 32.68 23.95 3.55
N ARG A 340 32.10 22.98 4.28
CA ARG A 340 32.74 21.65 4.46
C ARG A 340 32.92 20.97 3.10
N ASP A 341 34.04 20.27 2.91
CA ASP A 341 34.40 19.58 1.67
C ASP A 341 34.18 20.38 0.37
N TYR A 342 34.41 21.70 0.40
CA TYR A 342 34.08 22.65 -0.68
C TYR A 342 34.55 22.22 -2.09
N GLN A 343 35.66 21.47 -2.19
CA GLN A 343 36.17 20.95 -3.46
C GLN A 343 35.23 19.92 -4.09
N ARG A 344 34.62 19.04 -3.27
CA ARG A 344 33.65 18.03 -3.69
C ARG A 344 32.37 18.72 -4.17
N LEU A 345 31.71 19.51 -3.31
CA LEU A 345 30.48 20.21 -3.67
C LEU A 345 30.63 21.06 -4.94
N ALA A 346 31.72 21.83 -5.04
CA ALA A 346 31.98 22.68 -6.19
C ALA A 346 32.35 21.91 -7.47
N ASN A 347 32.74 20.64 -7.36
CA ASN A 347 32.85 19.72 -8.51
C ASN A 347 31.48 19.14 -8.85
N SER A 348 30.76 18.56 -7.87
CA SER A 348 29.43 17.95 -8.03
C SER A 348 28.41 18.90 -8.67
N LEU A 349 28.40 20.17 -8.24
CA LEU A 349 27.59 21.22 -8.85
C LEU A 349 28.05 21.55 -10.28
N ARG A 350 29.36 21.71 -10.51
CA ARG A 350 29.91 22.06 -11.84
C ARG A 350 29.65 20.95 -12.87
N SER A 351 29.65 19.68 -12.47
CA SER A 351 29.26 18.56 -13.33
C SER A 351 27.76 18.47 -13.61
N ARG A 352 26.92 19.26 -12.94
CA ARG A 352 25.46 19.34 -13.15
C ARG A 352 25.01 20.68 -13.76
N CYS A 353 25.87 21.70 -13.81
CA CYS A 353 25.59 23.00 -14.43
C CYS A 353 25.30 22.85 -15.93
N GLY A 354 24.21 23.45 -16.42
CA GLY A 354 23.90 23.54 -17.84
C GLY A 354 23.43 22.24 -18.53
N ILE A 355 23.25 21.13 -17.80
CA ILE A 355 22.84 19.84 -18.39
C ILE A 355 21.34 19.77 -18.71
N SER A 356 20.48 20.46 -17.93
CA SER A 356 19.03 20.47 -18.14
C SER A 356 18.55 21.79 -18.76
N ALA A 357 18.67 21.89 -20.08
CA ALA A 357 18.09 22.98 -20.87
C ALA A 357 17.59 22.42 -22.21
N SER A 358 16.31 22.03 -22.25
CA SER A 358 15.63 21.67 -23.50
C SER A 358 15.64 22.87 -24.46
N PRO A 359 16.01 22.70 -25.76
CA PRO A 359 16.37 23.81 -26.65
C PRO A 359 15.14 24.51 -27.28
N GLN A 360 14.20 24.97 -26.45
CA GLN A 360 13.04 25.78 -26.88
C GLN A 360 12.78 27.03 -26.01
N HIS A 361 13.28 27.10 -24.78
CA HIS A 361 12.97 28.21 -23.86
C HIS A 361 13.60 29.58 -24.18
N SER A 362 14.33 29.71 -25.30
CA SER A 362 15.04 30.94 -25.68
C SER A 362 14.19 31.98 -26.44
N ALA A 363 12.91 31.72 -26.73
CA ALA A 363 12.06 32.62 -27.52
C ALA A 363 11.22 33.62 -26.69
N SER A 364 10.85 33.29 -25.46
CA SER A 364 9.72 33.95 -24.76
C SER A 364 10.11 35.05 -23.75
N THR A 365 11.40 35.39 -23.62
CA THR A 365 11.89 36.25 -22.50
C THR A 365 12.53 37.59 -22.95
N GLU A 366 12.47 37.94 -24.24
CA GLU A 366 13.03 39.22 -24.72
C GLU A 366 12.09 40.43 -24.55
N VAL A 367 10.79 40.19 -24.34
CA VAL A 367 9.77 41.26 -24.26
C VAL A 367 9.91 42.13 -23.00
N ILE A 368 10.40 41.59 -21.88
CA ILE A 368 10.56 42.33 -20.61
C ILE A 368 12.00 42.87 -20.45
N ARG A 369 12.49 43.57 -21.48
CA ARG A 369 13.83 44.19 -21.46
C ARG A 369 13.92 45.59 -22.08
N GLY A 370 12.78 46.17 -22.50
CA GLY A 370 12.72 47.40 -23.31
C GLY A 370 12.54 48.71 -22.54
N GLU A 371 11.98 48.71 -21.32
CA GLU A 371 11.47 49.94 -20.69
C GLU A 371 12.31 50.44 -19.51
N CYS A 372 13.49 51.01 -19.77
CA CYS A 372 14.18 51.86 -18.79
C CYS A 372 15.25 52.83 -19.36
N GLN A 373 15.16 53.25 -20.62
CA GLN A 373 15.92 54.41 -21.14
C GLN A 373 15.33 54.97 -22.45
N SER A 374 15.66 56.24 -22.75
CA SER A 374 15.35 56.99 -23.99
C SER A 374 13.87 57.16 -24.40
N LEU A 375 13.12 57.98 -23.65
CA LEU A 375 12.02 58.80 -24.21
C LEU A 375 12.48 60.27 -24.34
N ILE A 376 13.20 60.58 -25.43
CA ILE A 376 13.54 61.94 -25.83
C ILE A 376 13.46 62.04 -27.38
N ASN A 377 12.74 63.06 -27.87
CA ASN A 377 12.60 63.51 -29.27
C ASN A 377 11.63 62.76 -30.22
N HIS A 378 10.46 63.41 -30.44
CA HIS A 378 9.71 63.55 -31.71
C HIS A 378 9.09 62.34 -32.44
N PHE A 379 7.98 62.48 -33.18
CA PHE A 379 6.73 63.31 -33.07
C PHE A 379 5.84 62.92 -34.29
N ASP A 380 4.52 62.75 -34.09
CA ASP A 380 3.49 62.47 -35.12
C ASP A 380 3.70 61.16 -35.95
N ASP A 381 2.72 60.57 -36.66
CA ASP A 381 1.38 61.03 -37.07
C ASP A 381 0.38 59.86 -37.31
N ASN A 382 -0.93 60.18 -37.32
CA ASN A 382 -2.11 59.46 -37.86
C ASN A 382 -2.49 58.00 -37.43
N PRO A 383 -3.74 57.71 -36.95
CA PRO A 383 -4.18 56.39 -36.50
C PRO A 383 -5.34 55.74 -37.32
N GLU A 384 -5.10 55.21 -38.53
CA GLU A 384 -6.12 54.46 -39.30
C GLU A 384 -5.53 53.23 -40.04
N ASP A 385 -5.39 52.07 -39.38
CA ASP A 385 -5.23 50.76 -40.09
C ASP A 385 -5.46 49.48 -39.25
N VAL A 386 -6.03 49.55 -38.04
CA VAL A 386 -6.23 48.37 -37.15
C VAL A 386 -7.70 48.13 -36.80
N THR A 387 -8.60 48.31 -37.77
CA THR A 387 -10.04 48.05 -37.57
C THR A 387 -10.66 47.36 -38.79
N LEU A 388 -10.26 46.11 -39.03
CA LEU A 388 -11.00 45.10 -39.82
C LEU A 388 -10.26 43.75 -39.77
N MET A 389 -10.78 42.77 -39.02
CA MET A 389 -10.62 41.29 -39.21
C MET A 389 -11.24 40.46 -38.05
N VAL A 390 -12.32 40.94 -37.42
CA VAL A 390 -13.15 40.11 -36.51
C VAL A 390 -14.28 39.50 -37.34
N GLY A 391 -14.20 38.20 -37.67
CA GLY A 391 -15.23 37.64 -38.55
C GLY A 391 -15.07 36.20 -39.07
N GLN A 392 -14.78 35.21 -38.23
CA GLN A 392 -15.27 33.84 -38.49
C GLN A 392 -15.34 32.98 -37.21
N LYS A 393 -16.24 31.98 -37.22
CA LYS A 393 -16.47 31.05 -36.11
C LYS A 393 -15.52 29.86 -36.21
N ASP A 394 -14.80 29.54 -35.13
CA ASP A 394 -14.28 28.19 -34.84
C ASP A 394 -13.95 28.02 -33.34
N SER A 395 -14.94 28.31 -32.48
CA SER A 395 -14.80 28.34 -31.02
C SER A 395 -14.94 26.95 -30.38
N SER A 396 -13.89 26.13 -30.45
CA SER A 396 -13.77 24.89 -29.65
C SER A 396 -12.35 24.36 -29.40
N LYS A 397 -11.33 24.83 -30.14
CA LYS A 397 -9.98 24.19 -30.16
C LYS A 397 -8.85 24.95 -29.47
N ALA A 398 -9.14 26.08 -28.80
CA ALA A 398 -8.12 26.88 -28.12
C ALA A 398 -8.08 26.56 -26.61
N VAL A 399 -6.87 26.31 -26.10
CA VAL A 399 -6.51 26.33 -24.66
C VAL A 399 -6.55 27.79 -24.16
N SER A 400 -7.01 28.02 -22.92
CA SER A 400 -7.07 29.39 -22.37
C SER A 400 -5.67 29.87 -21.97
N THR A 401 -5.13 30.83 -22.73
CA THR A 401 -3.83 31.47 -22.49
C THR A 401 -3.85 32.53 -21.37
N GLU A 402 -5.04 32.83 -20.84
CA GLU A 402 -5.26 33.83 -19.77
C GLU A 402 -6.08 33.22 -18.62
N ALA A 403 -5.86 33.72 -17.41
CA ALA A 403 -6.55 33.25 -16.20
C ALA A 403 -7.98 33.81 -16.15
N LEU A 404 -8.96 32.97 -15.78
CA LEU A 404 -10.38 33.30 -15.95
C LEU A 404 -10.81 34.58 -15.21
N MET A 405 -10.25 34.87 -14.02
CA MET A 405 -10.59 36.10 -13.28
C MET A 405 -10.30 37.37 -14.08
N MET A 406 -9.19 37.42 -14.84
CA MET A 406 -8.83 38.59 -15.66
C MET A 406 -9.78 38.79 -16.86
N VAL A 407 -10.40 37.71 -17.34
CA VAL A 407 -11.37 37.73 -18.45
C VAL A 407 -12.74 38.22 -17.98
N PHE A 408 -13.11 37.94 -16.72
CA PHE A 408 -14.43 38.30 -16.16
C PHE A 408 -14.43 39.54 -15.25
N HIS A 409 -13.26 40.04 -14.82
CA HIS A 409 -13.09 41.34 -14.16
C HIS A 409 -12.04 42.22 -14.88
N PRO A 410 -12.42 42.98 -15.92
CA PRO A 410 -11.59 44.04 -16.48
C PRO A 410 -11.33 45.13 -15.42
N GLN A 411 -10.08 45.58 -15.28
CA GLN A 411 -9.74 46.67 -14.36
C GLN A 411 -10.05 48.02 -14.99
N ASP A 412 -11.19 48.63 -14.66
CA ASP A 412 -11.53 50.01 -15.06
C ASP A 412 -10.59 51.03 -14.37
N VAL A 413 -9.50 51.37 -15.07
CA VAL A 413 -8.39 52.19 -14.56
C VAL A 413 -8.84 53.62 -14.16
N GLU A 414 -9.96 54.11 -14.69
CA GLU A 414 -10.39 55.51 -14.55
C GLU A 414 -11.18 55.80 -13.25
N ASN A 415 -11.64 54.79 -12.49
CA ASN A 415 -12.39 54.98 -11.24
C ASN A 415 -11.88 54.07 -10.11
N LEU A 416 -10.80 54.50 -9.43
CA LEU A 416 -10.21 53.77 -8.30
C LEU A 416 -11.09 53.81 -7.03
N ASP A 417 -11.89 52.76 -6.83
CA ASP A 417 -12.55 52.49 -5.55
C ASP A 417 -11.53 52.20 -4.42
N PRO A 418 -11.80 52.57 -3.15
CA PRO A 418 -10.98 52.20 -1.99
C PRO A 418 -10.57 50.71 -1.89
N LYS A 419 -11.36 49.75 -2.38
CA LYS A 419 -10.97 48.33 -2.49
C LYS A 419 -9.81 48.14 -3.48
N MET A 420 -9.91 48.72 -4.68
CA MET A 420 -8.84 48.67 -5.69
C MET A 420 -7.55 49.34 -5.19
N LEU A 421 -7.68 50.44 -4.42
CA LEU A 421 -6.52 51.08 -3.79
C LEU A 421 -5.82 50.17 -2.78
N LYS A 422 -6.57 49.38 -1.99
CA LYS A 422 -5.98 48.36 -1.09
C LYS A 422 -5.23 47.27 -1.85
N GLU A 423 -5.82 46.72 -2.92
CA GLU A 423 -5.13 45.74 -3.79
C GLU A 423 -3.82 46.31 -4.35
N LYS A 424 -3.83 47.56 -4.85
CA LYS A 424 -2.58 48.23 -5.28
C LYS A 424 -1.58 48.46 -4.14
N MET A 425 -2.02 48.69 -2.90
CA MET A 425 -1.11 48.75 -1.74
C MET A 425 -0.51 47.38 -1.40
N LYS A 426 -1.26 46.28 -1.55
CA LYS A 426 -0.73 44.91 -1.43
C LYS A 426 0.29 44.63 -2.55
N GLU A 427 -0.02 44.95 -3.82
CA GLU A 427 0.92 44.82 -4.95
C GLU A 427 2.24 45.56 -4.69
N GLN A 428 2.19 46.82 -4.22
CA GLN A 428 3.41 47.58 -3.91
C GLN A 428 4.20 46.97 -2.75
N SER A 429 3.53 46.40 -1.74
CA SER A 429 4.17 45.69 -0.64
C SER A 429 4.93 44.45 -1.12
N TRP A 430 4.34 43.69 -2.06
CA TRP A 430 4.99 42.57 -2.73
C TRP A 430 6.13 43.00 -3.65
N ASN A 431 6.00 44.11 -4.40
CA ASN A 431 7.08 44.64 -5.23
C ASN A 431 8.30 45.08 -4.39
N ILE A 432 8.08 45.69 -3.23
CA ILE A 432 9.15 45.97 -2.26
C ILE A 432 9.80 44.66 -1.80
N HIS A 433 9.00 43.64 -1.43
CA HIS A 433 9.51 42.33 -1.04
C HIS A 433 10.34 41.67 -2.16
N PHE A 434 9.88 41.72 -3.42
CA PHE A 434 10.62 41.20 -4.57
C PHE A 434 11.96 41.91 -4.80
N SER A 435 12.08 43.20 -4.44
CA SER A 435 13.34 43.95 -4.53
C SER A 435 14.36 43.56 -3.45
N GLU A 436 13.91 43.21 -2.25
CA GLU A 436 14.74 42.86 -1.09
C GLU A 436 15.05 41.34 -1.02
N TYR A 437 14.03 40.49 -1.23
CA TYR A 437 14.05 39.03 -1.08
C TYR A 437 14.07 38.26 -2.40
N GLY A 438 13.75 38.90 -3.52
CA GLY A 438 13.69 38.25 -4.82
C GLY A 438 12.31 37.74 -5.25
N ARG A 439 12.23 37.33 -6.52
CA ARG A 439 11.03 36.85 -7.21
C ARG A 439 11.34 35.57 -7.98
N GLY A 440 10.33 34.72 -8.19
CA GLY A 440 10.47 33.42 -8.84
C GLY A 440 11.44 32.47 -8.12
N THR A 441 12.06 31.56 -8.87
CA THR A 441 12.99 30.50 -8.40
C THR A 441 14.29 30.98 -7.75
N SER A 442 14.44 32.28 -7.50
CA SER A 442 15.56 32.88 -6.76
C SER A 442 15.10 33.76 -5.58
N MET A 443 13.87 33.54 -5.09
CA MET A 443 13.35 34.15 -3.87
C MET A 443 13.97 33.50 -2.62
N PHE A 444 14.29 34.32 -1.63
CA PHE A 444 14.56 33.88 -0.26
C PHE A 444 13.25 33.79 0.52
N PHE A 445 12.84 32.59 0.94
CA PHE A 445 11.65 32.41 1.76
C PHE A 445 11.98 32.74 3.23
N THR A 446 11.22 33.68 3.82
CA THR A 446 11.51 34.24 5.16
C THR A 446 10.21 34.53 5.94
N ARG A 447 10.32 34.87 7.23
CA ARG A 447 9.17 35.29 8.04
C ARG A 447 8.41 36.48 7.43
N LYS A 448 9.12 37.48 6.88
CA LYS A 448 8.51 38.60 6.13
C LYS A 448 7.66 38.13 4.93
N THR A 449 8.00 37.00 4.31
CA THR A 449 7.21 36.40 3.23
C THR A 449 5.87 35.89 3.78
N ARG A 450 5.88 35.15 4.91
CA ARG A 450 4.66 34.76 5.64
C ARG A 450 3.83 35.97 6.07
N ASP A 451 4.47 37.00 6.61
CA ASP A 451 3.80 38.21 7.13
C ASP A 451 2.99 38.95 6.05
N LEU A 452 3.34 38.80 4.77
CA LEU A 452 2.59 39.32 3.63
C LEU A 452 1.44 38.40 3.19
N ILE A 453 1.62 37.08 3.32
CA ILE A 453 0.64 36.05 2.93
C ILE A 453 -0.53 36.01 3.93
N VAL A 454 -0.24 36.16 5.23
CA VAL A 454 -1.25 36.34 6.29
C VAL A 454 -2.12 37.59 6.07
N ARG A 455 -1.65 38.58 5.28
CA ARG A 455 -2.41 39.78 4.89
C ARG A 455 -3.14 39.63 3.54
N GLY A 456 -3.15 38.43 2.96
CA GLY A 456 -3.71 38.11 1.65
C GLY A 456 -2.78 38.48 0.49
N VAL A 457 -2.72 37.60 -0.51
CA VAL A 457 -1.98 37.83 -1.75
C VAL A 457 -2.85 38.69 -2.70
N PRO A 458 -2.28 39.68 -3.43
CA PRO A 458 -3.01 40.43 -4.43
C PRO A 458 -3.48 39.52 -5.56
N GLU A 459 -4.66 39.78 -6.11
CA GLU A 459 -5.28 38.86 -7.08
C GLU A 459 -4.37 38.59 -8.30
N ALA A 460 -3.72 39.63 -8.81
CA ALA A 460 -2.80 39.58 -9.94
C ALA A 460 -1.46 38.85 -9.67
N LEU A 461 -1.18 38.46 -8.42
CA LEU A 461 0.02 37.71 -8.04
C LEU A 461 -0.28 36.27 -7.57
N ARG A 462 -1.54 35.88 -7.36
CA ARG A 462 -1.90 34.55 -6.84
C ARG A 462 -1.35 33.42 -7.72
N GLY A 463 -1.63 33.42 -9.02
CA GLY A 463 -1.14 32.39 -9.94
C GLY A 463 0.40 32.18 -9.90
N GLU A 464 1.18 33.27 -9.94
CA GLU A 464 2.65 33.19 -9.86
C GLU A 464 3.13 32.64 -8.51
N LEU A 465 2.57 33.15 -7.40
CA LEU A 465 3.02 32.81 -6.06
C LEU A 465 2.57 31.41 -5.64
N TRP A 466 1.36 30.97 -6.02
CA TRP A 466 0.92 29.59 -5.84
C TRP A 466 1.79 28.62 -6.65
N MET A 467 2.12 28.95 -7.91
CA MET A 467 3.02 28.14 -8.74
C MET A 467 4.45 28.06 -8.16
N LEU A 468 4.90 29.11 -7.46
CA LEU A 468 6.19 29.14 -6.77
C LEU A 468 6.19 28.35 -5.46
N PHE A 469 5.19 28.50 -4.59
CA PHE A 469 5.16 27.90 -3.24
C PHE A 469 4.75 26.41 -3.23
N SER A 470 3.99 25.97 -4.24
CA SER A 470 3.69 24.55 -4.50
C SER A 470 4.84 23.78 -5.15
N GLY A 471 5.79 24.49 -5.76
CA GLY A 471 6.83 23.93 -6.62
C GLY A 471 6.40 23.63 -8.06
N ALA A 472 5.10 23.76 -8.40
CA ALA A 472 4.52 23.44 -9.71
C ALA A 472 5.21 24.14 -10.91
N VAL A 473 5.72 25.36 -10.70
CA VAL A 473 6.56 26.08 -11.69
C VAL A 473 7.79 25.29 -12.15
N ASN A 474 8.26 24.35 -11.32
CA ASN A 474 9.41 23.51 -11.65
C ASN A 474 9.02 22.27 -12.44
N ASP A 475 7.89 21.66 -12.11
CA ASP A 475 7.38 20.44 -12.73
C ASP A 475 6.94 20.71 -14.18
N MET A 476 6.20 21.80 -14.40
CA MET A 476 5.84 22.32 -15.72
C MET A 476 7.09 22.56 -16.58
N ALA A 477 8.11 23.20 -16.01
CA ALA A 477 9.35 23.52 -16.71
C ALA A 477 10.29 22.31 -16.96
N THR A 478 10.00 21.13 -16.39
CA THR A 478 10.68 19.86 -16.72
C THR A 478 9.90 18.97 -17.69
N HIS A 479 8.60 19.20 -17.86
CA HIS A 479 7.72 18.38 -18.70
C HIS A 479 7.02 19.19 -19.83
N PRO A 480 7.77 19.92 -20.67
CA PRO A 480 7.18 20.76 -21.72
C PRO A 480 6.38 19.93 -22.73
N GLY A 481 5.12 20.31 -22.95
CA GLY A 481 4.19 19.63 -23.88
C GLY A 481 3.32 18.55 -23.22
N TYR A 482 3.65 18.09 -22.02
CA TYR A 482 2.96 16.97 -21.36
C TYR A 482 1.46 17.20 -21.15
N TYR A 483 1.05 18.41 -20.78
CA TYR A 483 -0.39 18.76 -20.70
C TYR A 483 -1.08 18.65 -22.07
N THR A 484 -0.46 19.18 -23.13
CA THR A 484 -0.99 19.12 -24.50
C THR A 484 -1.13 17.67 -24.97
N ASP A 485 -0.10 16.84 -24.77
CA ASP A 485 -0.12 15.43 -25.15
C ASP A 485 -1.24 14.66 -24.43
N LEU A 486 -1.50 14.96 -23.14
CA LEU A 486 -2.61 14.36 -22.38
C LEU A 486 -3.98 14.82 -22.88
N VAL A 487 -4.16 16.11 -23.18
CA VAL A 487 -5.42 16.65 -23.73
C VAL A 487 -5.72 16.02 -25.09
N GLU A 488 -4.72 15.85 -25.97
CA GLU A 488 -4.89 15.16 -27.26
C GLU A 488 -5.27 13.68 -27.10
N GLN A 489 -4.80 13.00 -26.04
CA GLN A 489 -5.16 11.61 -25.75
C GLN A 489 -6.57 11.44 -25.16
N SER A 490 -7.07 12.39 -24.36
CA SER A 490 -8.42 12.32 -23.78
C SER A 490 -9.53 12.73 -24.77
N LEU A 491 -9.20 13.46 -25.85
CA LEU A 491 -10.15 14.02 -26.81
C LEU A 491 -10.90 12.95 -27.63
N GLY A 492 -12.02 12.48 -27.08
CA GLY A 492 -12.98 11.58 -27.73
C GLY A 492 -13.39 10.36 -26.88
N THR A 493 -12.84 10.20 -25.68
CA THR A 493 -12.94 8.97 -24.89
C THR A 493 -13.93 9.13 -23.72
N SER A 494 -15.11 8.52 -23.78
CA SER A 494 -16.09 8.55 -22.68
C SER A 494 -15.87 7.42 -21.65
N THR A 495 -15.92 7.77 -20.36
CA THR A 495 -15.57 6.90 -19.21
C THR A 495 -16.40 7.25 -17.97
N LEU A 496 -16.28 6.49 -16.88
CA LEU A 496 -16.85 6.87 -15.58
C LEU A 496 -16.41 8.28 -15.16
N ALA A 497 -15.12 8.60 -15.25
CA ALA A 497 -14.61 9.91 -14.85
C ALA A 497 -15.32 11.05 -15.60
N THR A 498 -15.54 10.94 -16.90
CA THR A 498 -16.29 11.95 -17.67
C THR A 498 -17.78 11.99 -17.32
N ASP A 499 -18.40 10.85 -16.99
CA ASP A 499 -19.79 10.78 -16.52
C ASP A 499 -19.94 11.50 -15.14
N GLU A 500 -18.92 11.41 -14.28
CA GLU A 500 -18.91 12.01 -12.94
C GLU A 500 -18.51 13.49 -12.95
N ILE A 501 -17.51 13.87 -13.75
CA ILE A 501 -17.16 15.28 -13.99
C ILE A 501 -18.38 16.04 -14.49
N GLU A 502 -19.08 15.56 -15.51
CA GLU A 502 -20.23 16.27 -16.10
C GLU A 502 -21.41 16.43 -15.12
N ARG A 503 -21.61 15.44 -14.23
CA ARG A 503 -22.58 15.51 -13.12
C ARG A 503 -22.21 16.60 -12.12
N ASP A 504 -20.91 16.77 -11.86
CA ASP A 504 -20.41 17.52 -10.70
C ASP A 504 -19.99 18.97 -11.08
N LEU A 505 -19.64 19.18 -12.35
CA LEU A 505 -19.48 20.47 -13.04
C LEU A 505 -20.66 21.44 -12.85
N HIS A 506 -21.86 20.90 -12.62
CA HIS A 506 -23.09 21.67 -12.40
C HIS A 506 -23.39 21.99 -10.92
N ARG A 507 -22.64 21.41 -9.95
CA ARG A 507 -22.72 21.74 -8.51
C ARG A 507 -21.53 22.54 -7.99
N SER A 508 -20.44 22.61 -8.76
CA SER A 508 -19.19 23.27 -8.40
C SER A 508 -19.20 24.79 -8.67
N LEU A 509 -19.27 25.61 -7.62
CA LEU A 509 -19.35 27.09 -7.65
C LEU A 509 -20.37 27.67 -8.67
N PRO A 510 -21.65 27.25 -8.64
CA PRO A 510 -22.64 27.58 -9.66
C PRO A 510 -23.00 29.07 -9.75
N GLU A 511 -22.65 29.88 -8.75
CA GLU A 511 -22.92 31.33 -8.70
C GLU A 511 -21.81 32.17 -9.37
N HIS A 512 -20.64 31.61 -9.69
CA HIS A 512 -19.53 32.40 -10.24
C HIS A 512 -19.56 32.49 -11.78
N PRO A 513 -19.49 33.69 -12.40
CA PRO A 513 -19.67 33.87 -13.85
C PRO A 513 -18.76 33.00 -14.73
N ALA A 514 -17.51 32.76 -14.31
CA ALA A 514 -16.56 31.94 -15.06
C ALA A 514 -16.97 30.46 -15.21
N PHE A 515 -17.80 29.93 -14.31
CA PHE A 515 -18.32 28.56 -14.36
C PHE A 515 -19.73 28.48 -14.98
N GLN A 516 -20.28 29.62 -15.42
CA GLN A 516 -21.50 29.71 -16.22
C GLN A 516 -21.21 29.91 -17.72
N SER A 517 -19.94 30.06 -18.13
CA SER A 517 -19.55 30.27 -19.53
C SER A 517 -19.08 28.97 -20.19
N ASP A 518 -19.39 28.80 -21.48
CA ASP A 518 -18.87 27.69 -22.30
C ASP A 518 -17.33 27.58 -22.25
N THR A 519 -16.61 28.69 -22.02
CA THR A 519 -15.15 28.71 -21.94
C THR A 519 -14.60 28.09 -20.66
N GLY A 520 -15.09 28.47 -19.47
CA GLY A 520 -14.61 27.87 -18.21
C GLY A 520 -15.12 26.44 -18.03
N ILE A 521 -16.36 26.18 -18.44
CA ILE A 521 -16.94 24.82 -18.49
C ILE A 521 -16.13 23.93 -19.45
N SER A 522 -15.69 24.44 -20.61
CA SER A 522 -14.83 23.66 -21.53
C SER A 522 -13.40 23.47 -21.03
N ALA A 523 -12.85 24.41 -20.26
CA ALA A 523 -11.54 24.23 -19.64
C ALA A 523 -11.59 23.09 -18.59
N LEU A 524 -12.60 23.07 -17.72
CA LEU A 524 -12.83 21.96 -16.77
C LEU A 524 -13.07 20.61 -17.48
N ARG A 525 -13.76 20.59 -18.63
CA ARG A 525 -13.96 19.37 -19.44
C ARG A 525 -12.71 18.88 -20.19
N ARG A 526 -11.64 19.67 -20.29
CA ARG A 526 -10.40 19.29 -21.00
C ARG A 526 -9.30 18.76 -20.08
N GLU A 527 -9.47 18.87 -18.77
CA GLU A 527 -8.44 18.46 -17.81
C GLU A 527 -8.20 16.93 -17.86
N PRO A 528 -6.94 16.44 -17.77
CA PRO A 528 -6.59 15.06 -18.10
C PRO A 528 -7.33 13.93 -17.37
N GLN A 529 -7.97 13.10 -18.19
CA GLN A 529 -8.83 11.97 -17.84
C GLN A 529 -8.20 10.91 -16.91
N ASP A 530 -6.90 10.63 -17.02
CA ASP A 530 -6.22 9.62 -16.20
C ASP A 530 -5.98 10.08 -14.75
N TRP A 531 -5.97 11.38 -14.49
CA TRP A 531 -5.64 11.94 -13.17
C TRP A 531 -6.90 12.28 -12.35
N LEU A 532 -7.99 12.63 -13.02
CA LEU A 532 -9.32 12.90 -12.44
C LEU A 532 -10.03 11.68 -11.82
N LEU A 533 -9.47 10.48 -11.94
CA LEU A 533 -10.02 9.21 -11.43
C LEU A 533 -10.03 9.09 -9.88
N SER A 534 -9.66 10.17 -9.19
CA SER A 534 -9.45 10.32 -7.75
C SER A 534 -10.44 11.27 -7.06
N GLY A 535 -11.54 11.66 -7.70
CA GLY A 535 -12.68 12.33 -7.03
C GLY A 535 -12.44 13.78 -6.59
N HIS A 536 -11.78 14.58 -7.43
CA HIS A 536 -11.33 15.93 -7.09
C HIS A 536 -12.33 17.04 -7.50
N GLU A 537 -13.43 17.21 -6.78
CA GLU A 537 -14.53 18.11 -7.24
C GLU A 537 -14.32 19.61 -7.01
N HIS A 538 -13.52 20.02 -6.01
CA HIS A 538 -13.57 21.39 -5.44
C HIS A 538 -12.26 22.20 -5.58
N SER A 539 -11.08 21.57 -5.47
CA SER A 539 -9.79 22.31 -5.48
C SER A 539 -9.43 22.89 -6.86
N HIS A 540 -9.98 22.32 -7.94
CA HIS A 540 -9.71 22.70 -9.33
C HIS A 540 -10.26 24.09 -9.65
N LEU A 541 -11.39 24.42 -9.03
CA LEU A 541 -12.15 25.64 -9.30
C LEU A 541 -11.36 26.87 -8.85
N SER A 542 -10.67 26.79 -7.71
CA SER A 542 -9.82 27.87 -7.21
C SER A 542 -8.56 28.09 -8.05
N SER A 543 -7.89 27.04 -8.54
CA SER A 543 -6.68 27.20 -9.36
C SER A 543 -7.02 27.77 -10.75
N LEU A 544 -8.09 27.29 -11.38
CA LEU A 544 -8.51 27.73 -12.72
C LEU A 544 -8.99 29.19 -12.78
N LEU A 545 -9.38 29.78 -11.64
CA LEU A 545 -9.72 31.21 -11.55
C LEU A 545 -8.50 32.12 -11.67
N TYR A 546 -7.37 31.76 -11.04
CA TYR A 546 -6.23 32.65 -10.83
C TYR A 546 -4.94 32.25 -11.59
N ALA A 547 -4.94 31.12 -12.30
CA ALA A 547 -3.86 30.64 -13.15
C ALA A 547 -4.35 30.34 -14.59
N LYS A 548 -3.43 30.18 -15.55
CA LYS A 548 -3.78 29.67 -16.90
C LYS A 548 -4.17 28.19 -16.84
N GLU A 549 -4.76 27.67 -17.91
CA GLU A 549 -5.25 26.27 -18.00
C GLU A 549 -4.16 25.22 -17.65
N GLU A 550 -2.98 25.29 -18.29
CA GLU A 550 -1.84 24.40 -17.97
C GLU A 550 -1.25 24.67 -16.58
N GLU A 551 -1.21 25.94 -16.14
CA GLU A 551 -0.68 26.31 -14.82
C GLU A 551 -1.59 25.78 -13.69
N ALA A 552 -2.92 25.77 -13.90
CA ALA A 552 -3.90 25.22 -12.98
C ALA A 552 -3.77 23.69 -12.84
N PHE A 553 -3.52 22.98 -13.95
CA PHE A 553 -3.21 21.55 -13.94
C PHE A 553 -1.93 21.25 -13.13
N TRP A 554 -0.84 22.00 -13.33
CA TRP A 554 0.39 21.76 -12.57
C TRP A 554 0.27 22.16 -11.09
N LEU A 555 -0.49 23.22 -10.75
CA LEU A 555 -0.87 23.52 -9.37
C LEU A 555 -1.57 22.32 -8.73
N LEU A 556 -2.56 21.77 -9.42
CA LEU A 556 -3.37 20.65 -8.95
C LEU A 556 -2.53 19.38 -8.74
N VAL A 557 -1.65 19.04 -9.69
CA VAL A 557 -0.68 17.93 -9.55
C VAL A 557 0.16 18.11 -8.28
N ALA A 558 0.67 19.31 -8.03
CA ALA A 558 1.42 19.62 -6.82
C ALA A 558 0.55 19.58 -5.55
N VAL A 559 -0.73 19.94 -5.61
CA VAL A 559 -1.65 19.82 -4.46
C VAL A 559 -1.78 18.35 -4.06
N CYS A 560 -2.18 17.45 -4.95
CA CYS A 560 -2.54 16.08 -4.54
C CYS A 560 -1.35 15.12 -4.43
N GLU A 561 -0.28 15.27 -5.23
CA GLU A 561 0.88 14.36 -5.17
C GLU A 561 1.94 14.77 -4.15
N ARG A 562 1.99 16.07 -3.77
CA ARG A 562 3.06 16.65 -2.93
C ARG A 562 2.57 17.36 -1.67
N MET A 563 1.47 18.11 -1.72
CA MET A 563 0.99 18.87 -0.54
C MET A 563 -0.04 18.11 0.31
N LEU A 564 -0.87 17.28 -0.33
CA LEU A 564 -1.95 16.47 0.24
C LEU A 564 -1.85 15.00 -0.22
N PRO A 565 -0.70 14.32 -0.05
CA PRO A 565 -0.58 12.92 -0.46
C PRO A 565 -1.62 12.06 0.27
N ASP A 566 -2.15 11.08 -0.45
CA ASP A 566 -3.15 10.10 -0.03
C ASP A 566 -4.56 10.66 0.29
N TYR A 567 -4.80 11.98 0.16
CA TYR A 567 -6.10 12.59 0.46
C TYR A 567 -7.23 12.10 -0.44
N PHE A 568 -6.90 11.85 -1.70
CA PHE A 568 -7.86 11.64 -2.78
C PHE A 568 -7.79 10.22 -3.36
N ASN A 569 -7.07 9.30 -2.72
CA ASN A 569 -7.21 7.89 -3.06
C ASN A 569 -8.59 7.37 -2.61
N ARG A 570 -9.04 6.22 -3.13
CA ARG A 570 -10.39 5.68 -2.89
C ARG A 570 -10.74 5.38 -1.42
N ARG A 571 -9.79 5.47 -0.49
CA ARG A 571 -10.00 5.32 0.97
C ARG A 571 -9.66 6.60 1.75
N ILE A 572 -9.41 7.71 1.06
CA ILE A 572 -9.14 9.06 1.59
C ILE A 572 -8.13 9.08 2.76
N ILE A 573 -7.13 8.20 2.69
CA ILE A 573 -6.27 7.85 3.83
C ILE A 573 -5.56 9.08 4.40
N GLY A 574 -5.06 9.97 3.54
CA GLY A 574 -4.36 11.19 3.96
C GLY A 574 -5.29 12.17 4.70
N ALA A 575 -6.54 12.29 4.26
CA ALA A 575 -7.52 13.17 4.92
C ALA A 575 -7.91 12.63 6.31
N LEU A 576 -8.11 11.31 6.42
CA LEU A 576 -8.37 10.64 7.70
C LEU A 576 -7.16 10.67 8.65
N VAL A 577 -5.93 10.65 8.13
CA VAL A 577 -4.72 10.83 8.92
C VAL A 577 -4.66 12.22 9.53
N ASP A 578 -4.91 13.27 8.76
CA ASP A 578 -4.84 14.63 9.28
C ASP A 578 -6.06 15.01 10.12
N GLN A 579 -7.20 14.34 9.93
CA GLN A 579 -8.32 14.31 10.89
C GLN A 579 -7.87 13.78 12.25
N ALA A 580 -7.17 12.63 12.30
CA ALA A 580 -6.61 12.10 13.55
C ALA A 580 -5.50 13.00 14.14
N VAL A 581 -4.69 13.68 13.31
CA VAL A 581 -3.74 14.71 13.78
C VAL A 581 -4.49 15.91 14.37
N PHE A 582 -5.63 16.31 13.79
CA PHE A 582 -6.46 17.38 14.30
C PHE A 582 -7.12 17.02 15.65
N GLU A 583 -7.60 15.78 15.81
CA GLU A 583 -8.07 15.26 17.10
C GLU A 583 -6.99 15.29 18.19
N ASP A 584 -5.74 14.95 17.86
CA ASP A 584 -4.60 15.09 18.76
C ASP A 584 -4.35 16.57 19.13
N LEU A 585 -4.35 17.46 18.14
CA LEU A 585 -4.15 18.89 18.35
C LEU A 585 -5.29 19.54 19.17
N ILE A 586 -6.55 19.14 18.98
CA ILE A 586 -7.69 19.56 19.81
C ILE A 586 -7.45 19.12 21.26
N ARG A 587 -7.01 17.88 21.48
CA ARG A 587 -6.76 17.33 22.82
C ARG A 587 -5.60 18.01 23.55
N GLU A 588 -4.59 18.47 22.81
CA GLU A 588 -3.45 19.20 23.34
C GLU A 588 -3.73 20.70 23.56
N ASN A 589 -4.51 21.35 22.68
CA ASN A 589 -4.68 22.81 22.67
C ASN A 589 -6.03 23.30 23.23
N LEU A 590 -7.10 22.49 23.12
CA LEU A 590 -8.48 22.84 23.49
C LEU A 590 -9.08 21.86 24.51
N PRO A 591 -8.38 21.51 25.63
CA PRO A 591 -8.82 20.43 26.52
C PRO A 591 -10.20 20.66 27.15
N GLN A 592 -10.60 21.93 27.38
CA GLN A 592 -11.94 22.29 27.88
C GLN A 592 -13.07 21.78 26.98
N LEU A 593 -12.84 21.72 25.66
CA LEU A 593 -13.81 21.23 24.68
C LEU A 593 -13.94 19.71 24.76
N VAL A 594 -12.83 19.00 25.00
CA VAL A 594 -12.78 17.52 25.16
C VAL A 594 -13.29 17.06 26.53
N GLU A 595 -13.16 17.88 27.57
CA GLU A 595 -13.76 17.63 28.89
C GLU A 595 -15.30 17.71 28.86
N HIS A 596 -15.89 18.46 27.91
CA HIS A 596 -17.35 18.55 27.74
C HIS A 596 -17.88 17.61 26.64
N MET A 597 -17.31 17.68 25.44
CA MET A 597 -17.60 16.76 24.34
C MET A 597 -16.67 15.55 24.43
N THR A 598 -17.06 14.58 25.26
CA THR A 598 -16.24 13.39 25.54
C THR A 598 -16.08 12.43 24.36
N ASP A 599 -16.88 12.59 23.31
CA ASP A 599 -16.70 11.89 22.03
C ASP A 599 -16.11 12.84 20.98
N LEU A 600 -14.92 12.49 20.47
CA LEU A 600 -14.25 13.27 19.44
C LEU A 600 -14.80 13.00 18.04
N CYS A 601 -15.62 11.95 17.84
CA CYS A 601 -16.17 11.56 16.53
C CYS A 601 -16.99 12.69 15.87
N PHE A 602 -17.54 13.62 16.66
CA PHE A 602 -18.14 14.85 16.15
C PHE A 602 -17.11 15.70 15.38
N PHE A 603 -15.99 16.07 16.01
CA PHE A 603 -14.94 16.87 15.38
C PHE A 603 -14.28 16.12 14.23
N SER A 604 -14.11 14.80 14.36
CA SER A 604 -13.69 13.90 13.28
C SER A 604 -14.58 14.08 12.04
N SER A 605 -15.89 13.92 12.20
CA SER A 605 -16.85 13.94 11.09
C SER A 605 -16.98 15.32 10.43
N VAL A 606 -16.94 16.40 11.21
CA VAL A 606 -17.07 17.77 10.69
C VAL A 606 -15.78 18.23 9.99
N SER A 607 -14.62 18.02 10.61
CA SER A 607 -13.33 18.52 10.09
C SER A 607 -12.89 17.85 8.78
N LEU A 608 -13.30 16.60 8.54
CA LEU A 608 -13.05 15.91 7.27
C LEU A 608 -13.58 16.72 6.07
N SER A 609 -14.74 17.36 6.20
CA SER A 609 -15.30 18.22 5.15
C SER A 609 -14.45 19.47 4.88
N TRP A 610 -13.86 20.05 5.93
CA TRP A 610 -12.98 21.22 5.82
C TRP A 610 -11.66 20.88 5.15
N PHE A 611 -11.12 19.68 5.40
CA PHE A 611 -9.81 19.26 4.90
C PHE A 611 -9.87 18.77 3.45
N LEU A 612 -10.94 18.08 3.04
CA LEU A 612 -11.15 17.67 1.65
C LEU A 612 -11.39 18.85 0.69
N THR A 613 -11.88 19.99 1.18
CA THR A 613 -12.17 21.18 0.37
C THR A 613 -11.30 22.40 0.68
N LEU A 614 -10.32 22.29 1.59
CA LEU A 614 -9.49 23.41 2.06
C LEU A 614 -10.33 24.63 2.53
N PHE A 615 -11.42 24.34 3.25
CA PHE A 615 -12.48 25.28 3.65
C PHE A 615 -13.29 25.94 2.51
N ILE A 616 -13.01 25.68 1.22
CA ILE A 616 -13.67 26.33 0.07
C ILE A 616 -15.18 26.05 0.04
N SER A 617 -15.64 24.90 0.55
CA SER A 617 -17.08 24.55 0.57
C SER A 617 -17.87 25.15 1.75
N VAL A 618 -17.20 25.73 2.74
CA VAL A 618 -17.85 26.28 3.95
C VAL A 618 -17.64 27.78 4.11
N LEU A 619 -16.52 28.34 3.64
CA LEU A 619 -16.29 29.79 3.62
C LEU A 619 -16.79 30.43 2.31
N PRO A 620 -17.27 31.70 2.34
CA PRO A 620 -17.43 32.49 1.13
C PRO A 620 -16.14 32.54 0.31
N ILE A 621 -16.23 32.48 -1.02
CA ILE A 621 -15.06 32.34 -1.92
C ILE A 621 -14.01 33.44 -1.71
N GLU A 622 -14.44 34.67 -1.42
CA GLU A 622 -13.56 35.80 -1.11
C GLU A 622 -12.76 35.63 0.20
N SER A 623 -13.25 34.83 1.13
CA SER A 623 -12.55 34.46 2.36
C SER A 623 -11.69 33.21 2.14
N ALA A 624 -12.21 32.22 1.40
CA ALA A 624 -11.51 30.98 1.11
C ALA A 624 -10.17 31.20 0.38
N VAL A 625 -10.07 32.16 -0.55
CA VAL A 625 -8.80 32.44 -1.26
C VAL A 625 -7.66 32.88 -0.33
N ASN A 626 -7.94 33.59 0.76
CA ASN A 626 -6.91 33.95 1.76
C ASN A 626 -6.44 32.71 2.56
N VAL A 627 -7.30 31.71 2.73
CA VAL A 627 -6.93 30.40 3.34
C VAL A 627 -6.07 29.59 2.38
N VAL A 628 -6.42 29.60 1.08
CA VAL A 628 -5.66 28.94 0.01
C VAL A 628 -4.27 29.58 -0.17
N ASP A 629 -4.15 30.90 -0.09
CA ASP A 629 -2.87 31.62 -0.02
C ASP A 629 -1.96 31.09 1.10
N CYS A 630 -2.53 30.92 2.30
CA CYS A 630 -1.82 30.38 3.47
C CYS A 630 -1.46 28.90 3.30
N PHE A 631 -2.35 28.09 2.71
CA PHE A 631 -2.11 26.68 2.44
C PHE A 631 -0.98 26.47 1.43
N PHE A 632 -0.96 27.18 0.30
CA PHE A 632 0.14 27.09 -0.66
C PHE A 632 1.49 27.43 -0.02
N TYR A 633 1.52 28.36 0.94
CA TYR A 633 2.76 28.74 1.62
C TYR A 633 3.20 27.81 2.76
N ASP A 634 2.34 27.50 3.74
CA ASP A 634 2.72 26.75 4.95
C ASP A 634 2.21 25.29 4.98
N GLY A 635 1.44 24.88 3.98
CA GLY A 635 0.91 23.53 3.81
C GLY A 635 -0.32 23.24 4.67
N ILE A 636 -0.65 21.96 4.83
CA ILE A 636 -1.82 21.51 5.62
C ILE A 636 -1.81 22.00 7.07
N LYS A 637 -0.63 22.30 7.64
CA LYS A 637 -0.50 22.96 8.94
C LYS A 637 -1.33 24.25 9.04
N ALA A 638 -1.41 25.06 7.99
CA ALA A 638 -2.20 26.29 8.00
C ALA A 638 -3.72 26.00 8.15
N ILE A 639 -4.19 24.91 7.54
CA ILE A 639 -5.57 24.42 7.63
C ILE A 639 -5.86 23.89 9.05
N LEU A 640 -4.93 23.14 9.65
CA LEU A 640 -5.02 22.66 11.03
C LEU A 640 -5.03 23.83 12.04
N GLN A 641 -4.15 24.82 11.87
CA GLN A 641 -4.10 26.03 12.70
C GLN A 641 -5.39 26.86 12.59
N LEU A 642 -5.95 27.00 11.38
CA LEU A 642 -7.25 27.65 11.17
C LEU A 642 -8.39 26.87 11.83
N GLY A 643 -8.43 25.55 11.67
CA GLY A 643 -9.44 24.70 12.31
C GLY A 643 -9.45 24.82 13.83
N LEU A 644 -8.27 24.91 14.46
CA LEU A 644 -8.17 25.16 15.90
C LEU A 644 -8.76 26.53 16.26
N ALA A 645 -8.43 27.58 15.51
CA ALA A 645 -8.98 28.93 15.74
C ALA A 645 -10.50 29.00 15.54
N VAL A 646 -11.07 28.25 14.60
CA VAL A 646 -12.53 28.15 14.38
C VAL A 646 -13.22 27.50 15.58
N LEU A 647 -12.71 26.38 16.10
CA LEU A 647 -13.28 25.72 17.28
C LEU A 647 -13.12 26.57 18.55
N ASP A 648 -11.97 27.21 18.70
CA ASP A 648 -11.61 28.09 19.81
C ASP A 648 -12.46 29.36 19.88
N TYR A 649 -12.72 30.02 18.74
CA TYR A 649 -13.63 31.17 18.66
C TYR A 649 -15.06 30.81 19.08
N ASN A 650 -15.51 29.59 18.74
CA ASN A 650 -16.86 29.10 19.07
C ASN A 650 -16.94 28.33 20.40
N MET A 651 -15.86 28.32 21.21
CA MET A 651 -15.73 27.43 22.37
C MET A 651 -16.87 27.56 23.39
N GLU A 652 -17.27 28.77 23.76
CA GLU A 652 -18.37 28.97 24.74
C GLU A 652 -19.72 28.43 24.20
N ALA A 653 -19.99 28.62 22.91
CA ALA A 653 -21.21 28.14 22.27
C ALA A 653 -21.20 26.60 22.13
N LEU A 654 -20.08 26.03 21.70
CA LEU A 654 -19.91 24.58 21.60
C LEU A 654 -20.02 23.88 22.97
N ILE A 655 -19.37 24.41 24.02
CA ILE A 655 -19.49 23.88 25.39
C ILE A 655 -20.93 24.02 25.95
N SER A 656 -21.78 24.87 25.36
CA SER A 656 -23.18 25.05 25.77
C SER A 656 -24.20 24.17 25.05
N CYS A 657 -23.84 23.54 23.93
CA CYS A 657 -24.81 22.83 23.08
C CYS A 657 -25.24 21.47 23.67
N HIS A 658 -26.32 20.91 23.13
CA HIS A 658 -26.94 19.69 23.66
C HIS A 658 -26.85 18.48 22.73
N ASP A 659 -26.60 18.68 21.44
CA ASP A 659 -26.33 17.62 20.46
C ASP A 659 -25.44 18.10 19.29
N ASP A 660 -24.95 17.13 18.52
CA ASP A 660 -24.09 17.34 17.35
C ASP A 660 -24.72 18.24 16.28
N ALA A 661 -26.06 18.21 16.12
CA ALA A 661 -26.75 19.00 15.09
C ALA A 661 -26.84 20.47 15.49
N GLU A 662 -26.98 20.78 16.78
CA GLU A 662 -26.78 22.13 17.32
C GLU A 662 -25.34 22.61 17.12
N ALA A 663 -24.34 21.75 17.36
CA ALA A 663 -22.93 22.08 17.14
C ALA A 663 -22.60 22.36 15.65
N VAL A 664 -23.09 21.55 14.71
CA VAL A 664 -23.01 21.86 13.26
C VAL A 664 -23.70 23.20 12.95
N THR A 665 -24.86 23.46 13.55
CA THR A 665 -25.62 24.70 13.34
C THR A 665 -24.88 25.94 13.87
N ILE A 666 -24.12 25.82 14.96
CA ILE A 666 -23.24 26.87 15.48
C ILE A 666 -22.10 27.14 14.49
N LEU A 667 -21.41 26.10 14.04
CA LEU A 667 -20.26 26.22 13.13
C LEU A 667 -20.66 26.80 11.76
N ASN A 668 -21.78 26.37 11.18
CA ASN A 668 -22.28 26.93 9.92
C ASN A 668 -22.62 28.42 10.06
N LYS A 669 -23.36 28.82 11.11
CA LYS A 669 -23.64 30.24 11.39
C LYS A 669 -22.39 31.09 11.62
N PHE A 670 -21.32 30.48 12.15
CA PHE A 670 -20.02 31.14 12.24
C PHE A 670 -19.41 31.35 10.85
N PHE A 671 -19.35 30.31 10.01
CA PHE A 671 -18.80 30.43 8.65
C PHE A 671 -19.58 31.44 7.79
N ASP A 672 -20.91 31.47 7.90
CA ASP A 672 -21.79 32.48 7.27
C ASP A 672 -21.44 33.92 7.69
N SER A 673 -20.82 34.10 8.85
CA SER A 673 -20.41 35.41 9.40
C SER A 673 -18.98 35.83 9.03
N VAL A 674 -18.19 34.96 8.39
CA VAL A 674 -16.79 35.25 8.00
C VAL A 674 -16.77 36.00 6.66
N THR A 675 -16.20 37.20 6.67
CA THR A 675 -16.20 38.13 5.54
C THR A 675 -14.80 38.66 5.22
N ASN A 676 -14.57 39.08 3.97
CA ASN A 676 -13.32 39.70 3.56
C ASN A 676 -13.52 41.20 3.25
N LYS A 677 -13.19 42.07 4.22
CA LYS A 677 -13.34 43.54 4.08
C LYS A 677 -12.34 44.17 3.09
N ASP A 678 -11.40 43.38 2.59
CA ASP A 678 -10.37 43.76 1.62
C ASP A 678 -10.59 43.11 0.23
N SER A 679 -11.65 42.30 0.07
CA SER A 679 -12.06 41.68 -1.19
C SER A 679 -12.40 42.74 -2.25
N PRO A 680 -11.84 42.69 -3.48
CA PRO A 680 -12.28 43.56 -4.58
C PRO A 680 -13.56 43.06 -5.24
N LEU A 681 -13.97 41.80 -5.01
CA LEU A 681 -15.12 41.18 -5.64
C LEU A 681 -16.45 41.88 -5.25
N PRO A 682 -17.46 41.87 -6.14
CA PRO A 682 -18.77 42.43 -5.84
C PRO A 682 -19.54 41.51 -4.87
N PRO A 683 -20.25 42.07 -3.86
CA PRO A 683 -20.94 41.30 -2.82
C PRO A 683 -22.24 40.62 -3.31
N THR A 684 -22.34 40.32 -4.61
CA THR A 684 -23.51 39.71 -5.25
C THR A 684 -23.51 38.18 -5.14
N VAL A 685 -22.37 37.57 -4.78
CA VAL A 685 -22.21 36.12 -4.53
C VAL A 685 -22.52 35.82 -3.05
N GLN A 686 -23.63 36.35 -2.55
CA GLN A 686 -24.20 35.97 -1.26
C GLN A 686 -25.17 34.82 -1.51
N GLN A 687 -24.86 33.64 -0.96
CA GLN A 687 -25.71 32.46 -1.01
C GLN A 687 -27.17 32.84 -0.72
N ALA A 688 -28.10 32.33 -1.52
CA ALA A 688 -29.51 32.72 -1.46
C ALA A 688 -30.24 32.24 -0.18
N SER A 689 -29.95 32.87 0.96
CA SER A 689 -30.55 32.57 2.25
C SER A 689 -32.07 32.80 2.21
N VAL A 690 -32.85 31.72 2.34
CA VAL A 690 -34.32 31.74 2.21
C VAL A 690 -34.97 32.35 3.46
N GLY A 691 -34.96 33.67 3.52
CA GLY A 691 -35.98 34.50 4.16
C GLY A 691 -36.26 34.31 5.66
N SER A 692 -35.56 35.09 6.48
CA SER A 692 -36.24 35.81 7.57
C SER A 692 -35.66 37.21 7.75
N ASN A 693 -36.53 38.18 8.02
CA ASN A 693 -36.18 39.60 8.16
C ASN A 693 -36.11 39.97 9.64
N ASP A 694 -35.09 39.49 10.35
CA ASP A 694 -34.83 39.87 11.75
C ASP A 694 -33.43 40.46 11.92
N LYS A 695 -33.38 41.71 12.40
CA LYS A 695 -32.14 42.49 12.54
C LYS A 695 -31.45 42.21 13.87
N ALA A 696 -31.05 40.96 14.09
CA ALA A 696 -30.00 40.65 15.04
C ALA A 696 -28.66 41.18 14.48
N SER A 697 -27.92 41.96 15.26
CA SER A 697 -26.61 42.49 14.86
C SER A 697 -25.53 41.40 15.01
N HIS A 698 -25.49 40.46 14.07
CA HIS A 698 -24.39 39.50 13.98
C HIS A 698 -23.07 40.23 13.79
N VAL A 699 -22.07 39.90 14.61
CA VAL A 699 -20.71 40.42 14.51
C VAL A 699 -20.04 39.70 13.34
N SER A 700 -19.73 40.41 12.26
CA SER A 700 -19.01 39.80 11.13
C SER A 700 -17.52 39.67 11.44
N VAL A 701 -17.02 38.45 11.32
CA VAL A 701 -15.61 38.11 11.52
C VAL A 701 -14.83 38.50 10.27
N ASP A 702 -13.60 39.01 10.44
CA ASP A 702 -12.69 39.22 9.32
C ASP A 702 -11.85 37.97 9.10
N ILE A 703 -11.78 37.47 7.87
CA ILE A 703 -10.89 36.34 7.55
C ILE A 703 -9.41 36.68 7.83
N SER A 704 -9.01 37.94 7.65
CA SER A 704 -7.62 38.39 7.86
C SER A 704 -7.25 38.35 9.35
N GLU A 705 -8.19 38.72 10.23
CA GLU A 705 -8.01 38.65 11.68
C GLU A 705 -8.06 37.20 12.18
N LEU A 706 -8.98 36.37 11.66
CA LEU A 706 -9.06 34.94 12.00
C LEU A 706 -7.78 34.18 11.63
N ILE A 707 -7.22 34.45 10.44
CA ILE A 707 -5.93 33.89 10.03
C ILE A 707 -4.79 34.44 10.92
N ARG A 708 -4.77 35.75 11.21
CA ARG A 708 -3.77 36.34 12.12
C ARG A 708 -3.80 35.65 13.49
N GLU A 709 -4.98 35.45 14.08
CA GLU A 709 -5.16 34.81 15.38
C GLU A 709 -4.77 33.33 15.36
N ALA A 710 -5.07 32.60 14.28
CA ALA A 710 -4.58 31.24 14.08
C ALA A 710 -3.04 31.17 14.09
N TYR A 711 -2.36 32.07 13.38
CA TYR A 711 -0.91 32.14 13.33
C TYR A 711 -0.27 32.69 14.62
N GLU A 712 -0.95 33.54 15.39
CA GLU A 712 -0.45 34.04 16.68
C GLU A 712 -0.61 33.01 17.81
N LYS A 713 -1.77 32.36 17.91
CA LYS A 713 -2.08 31.41 19.00
C LYS A 713 -1.49 30.02 18.76
N TYR A 714 -1.59 29.51 17.53
CA TYR A 714 -1.13 28.17 17.15
C TYR A 714 0.17 28.18 16.34
N GLY A 715 0.81 29.34 16.17
CA GLY A 715 2.09 29.50 15.46
C GLY A 715 3.30 28.79 16.08
N HIS A 716 3.14 28.19 17.27
CA HIS A 716 4.15 27.35 17.90
C HIS A 716 4.29 25.98 17.20
N ILE A 717 3.22 25.47 16.58
CA ILE A 717 3.17 24.18 15.89
C ILE A 717 4.15 24.18 14.69
N ARG A 718 5.10 23.24 14.67
CA ARG A 718 6.06 23.07 13.57
C ARG A 718 5.52 22.10 12.52
N SER A 719 5.83 22.36 11.24
CA SER A 719 5.49 21.41 10.15
C SER A 719 6.15 20.03 10.33
N GLU A 720 7.28 19.98 11.03
CA GLU A 720 8.00 18.75 11.42
C GLU A 720 7.25 17.93 12.49
N GLU A 721 6.52 18.60 13.40
CA GLU A 721 5.69 17.96 14.42
C GLU A 721 4.40 17.42 13.79
N VAL A 722 3.77 18.20 12.91
CA VAL A 722 2.63 17.76 12.10
C VAL A 722 2.98 16.50 11.29
N GLU A 723 4.10 16.50 10.56
CA GLU A 723 4.54 15.34 9.79
C GLU A 723 4.84 14.11 10.68
N THR A 724 5.46 14.32 11.84
CA THR A 724 5.68 13.23 12.82
C THR A 724 4.35 12.66 13.33
N SER A 725 3.34 13.52 13.54
CA SER A 725 1.99 13.08 13.94
C SER A 725 1.25 12.39 12.80
N ARG A 726 1.38 12.85 11.55
CA ARG A 726 0.83 12.18 10.35
C ARG A 726 1.36 10.74 10.25
N LYS A 727 2.66 10.54 10.45
CA LYS A 727 3.27 9.20 10.45
C LYS A 727 2.78 8.30 11.58
N ARG A 728 2.70 8.83 12.81
CA ARG A 728 2.13 8.13 13.98
C ARG A 728 0.71 7.65 13.69
N ASN A 729 -0.10 8.52 13.08
CA ASN A 729 -1.53 8.27 12.89
C ASN A 729 -1.86 7.50 11.60
N LYS A 730 -0.98 7.47 10.57
CA LYS A 730 -1.15 6.63 9.37
C LYS A 730 -1.20 5.13 9.68
N LEU A 731 -0.43 4.67 10.65
CA LEU A 731 -0.55 3.31 11.21
C LEU A 731 -1.96 3.07 11.77
N HIS A 732 -2.42 3.95 12.65
CA HIS A 732 -3.71 3.78 13.33
C HIS A 732 -4.90 3.84 12.36
N VAL A 733 -4.95 4.82 11.46
CA VAL A 733 -6.05 5.01 10.49
C VAL A 733 -6.20 3.81 9.57
N ILE A 734 -5.09 3.27 9.04
CA ILE A 734 -5.14 2.11 8.15
C ILE A 734 -5.65 0.88 8.91
N GLN A 735 -5.20 0.65 10.14
CA GLN A 735 -5.72 -0.47 10.94
C GLN A 735 -7.19 -0.31 11.33
N THR A 736 -7.66 0.91 11.60
CA THR A 736 -9.08 1.20 11.87
C THR A 736 -9.96 0.95 10.63
N LEU A 737 -9.49 1.30 9.43
CA LEU A 737 -10.16 0.95 8.17
C LEU A 737 -10.20 -0.57 7.97
N GLU A 738 -9.09 -1.26 8.23
CA GLU A 738 -8.98 -2.72 8.09
C GLU A 738 -9.84 -3.51 9.09
N ASP A 739 -9.93 -3.07 10.36
CA ASP A 739 -10.86 -3.67 11.31
C ASP A 739 -12.31 -3.39 10.91
N THR A 740 -12.62 -2.17 10.45
CA THR A 740 -13.96 -1.83 9.91
C THR A 740 -14.34 -2.73 8.73
N THR A 741 -13.43 -2.99 7.79
CA THR A 741 -13.62 -3.98 6.71
C THR A 741 -13.89 -5.37 7.29
N LYS A 742 -13.06 -5.85 8.22
CA LYS A 742 -13.23 -7.15 8.87
C LYS A 742 -14.59 -7.28 9.58
N GLN A 743 -15.03 -6.29 10.35
CA GLN A 743 -16.34 -6.34 11.02
C GLN A 743 -17.49 -6.39 10.00
N ASN A 744 -17.38 -5.69 8.88
CA ASN A 744 -18.36 -5.78 7.78
C ASN A 744 -18.38 -7.20 7.15
N VAL A 745 -17.21 -7.81 6.90
CA VAL A 745 -17.09 -9.20 6.42
C VAL A 745 -17.74 -10.18 7.41
N ILE A 746 -17.34 -10.13 8.69
CA ILE A 746 -17.84 -11.03 9.74
C ILE A 746 -19.35 -10.89 9.89
N ARG A 747 -19.90 -9.67 9.88
CA ARG A 747 -21.35 -9.40 9.99
C ARG A 747 -22.16 -10.03 8.86
N VAL A 748 -21.60 -10.16 7.66
CA VAL A 748 -22.24 -10.88 6.54
C VAL A 748 -22.10 -12.39 6.73
N VAL A 749 -20.88 -12.90 6.91
CA VAL A 749 -20.62 -14.35 7.00
C VAL A 749 -21.33 -15.00 8.20
N THR A 750 -21.50 -14.29 9.33
CA THR A 750 -22.26 -14.75 10.51
C THR A 750 -23.74 -15.05 10.21
N GLN A 751 -24.29 -14.59 9.09
CA GLN A 751 -25.67 -14.89 8.67
C GLN A 751 -25.77 -16.18 7.84
N GLU A 752 -24.65 -16.68 7.32
CA GLU A 752 -24.57 -17.82 6.40
C GLU A 752 -23.93 -19.07 7.04
N VAL A 753 -23.13 -18.92 8.10
CA VAL A 753 -22.49 -20.02 8.85
C VAL A 753 -22.83 -19.99 10.34
N ARG A 754 -22.57 -21.09 11.05
CA ARG A 754 -22.96 -21.29 12.46
C ARG A 754 -21.83 -21.03 13.45
N PHE A 755 -20.66 -20.62 12.96
CA PHE A 755 -19.58 -20.11 13.79
C PHE A 755 -19.98 -18.79 14.45
N GLY A 756 -19.67 -18.61 15.73
CA GLY A 756 -19.90 -17.34 16.41
C GLY A 756 -18.93 -16.26 15.92
N ALA A 757 -19.30 -14.98 16.01
CA ALA A 757 -18.48 -13.86 15.54
C ALA A 757 -17.03 -13.89 16.08
N SER A 758 -16.83 -14.30 17.34
CA SER A 758 -15.49 -14.48 17.93
C SER A 758 -14.66 -15.57 17.25
N GLN A 759 -15.27 -16.65 16.76
CA GLN A 759 -14.56 -17.68 16.00
C GLN A 759 -14.25 -17.19 14.58
N LEU A 760 -15.16 -16.43 13.97
CA LEU A 760 -14.96 -15.84 12.64
C LEU A 760 -13.85 -14.79 12.63
N ASP A 761 -13.69 -13.99 13.68
CA ASP A 761 -12.54 -13.08 13.85
C ASP A 761 -11.21 -13.84 13.82
N GLU A 762 -11.11 -14.95 14.58
CA GLU A 762 -9.91 -15.79 14.60
C GLU A 762 -9.61 -16.44 13.25
N ILE A 763 -10.63 -16.98 12.57
CA ILE A 763 -10.48 -17.55 11.22
C ILE A 763 -10.08 -16.46 10.22
N TYR A 764 -10.64 -15.25 10.32
CA TYR A 764 -10.31 -14.12 9.46
C TYR A 764 -8.85 -13.67 9.64
N ASN A 765 -8.39 -13.53 10.88
CA ASN A 765 -7.01 -13.16 11.17
C ASN A 765 -6.03 -14.23 10.61
N LEU A 766 -6.35 -15.52 10.77
CA LEU A 766 -5.57 -16.62 10.18
C LEU A 766 -5.61 -16.63 8.63
N PHE A 767 -6.71 -16.21 8.02
CA PHE A 767 -6.91 -16.14 6.57
C PHE A 767 -6.15 -14.95 5.95
N LYS A 768 -6.32 -13.74 6.50
CA LYS A 768 -5.59 -12.52 6.11
C LYS A 768 -4.07 -12.71 6.26
N ARG A 769 -3.62 -13.36 7.34
CA ARG A 769 -2.20 -13.71 7.55
C ARG A 769 -1.65 -14.65 6.48
N GLN A 770 -2.44 -15.63 6.00
CA GLN A 770 -2.02 -16.52 4.90
C GLN A 770 -2.04 -15.85 3.52
N HIS A 771 -2.88 -14.83 3.32
CA HIS A 771 -2.79 -13.95 2.16
C HIS A 771 -1.45 -13.18 2.18
N PHE A 772 -1.13 -12.47 3.26
CA PHE A 772 0.11 -11.68 3.35
C PHE A 772 1.40 -12.51 3.33
N LEU A 773 1.41 -13.71 3.91
CA LEU A 773 2.57 -14.61 3.86
C LEU A 773 3.02 -14.94 2.42
N CYS A 774 2.14 -14.92 1.42
CA CYS A 774 2.57 -15.09 0.03
C CYS A 774 3.06 -13.79 -0.64
N CYS A 775 2.65 -12.63 -0.12
CA CYS A 775 3.04 -11.30 -0.59
C CYS A 775 4.43 -10.89 -0.07
N TYR A 776 4.80 -11.30 1.15
CA TYR A 776 6.07 -10.96 1.81
C TYR A 776 7.34 -11.26 0.99
N TRP A 777 7.33 -12.35 0.20
CA TRP A 777 8.52 -12.87 -0.51
C TRP A 777 8.33 -13.09 -2.02
N ARG A 778 7.18 -12.68 -2.60
CA ARG A 778 6.91 -12.77 -4.04
C ARG A 778 6.35 -11.44 -4.56
N ILE A 779 7.23 -10.63 -5.15
CA ILE A 779 6.93 -9.31 -5.74
C ILE A 779 5.79 -9.37 -6.77
N GLN A 780 5.71 -10.48 -7.53
CA GLN A 780 4.65 -10.75 -8.52
C GLN A 780 3.75 -11.93 -8.09
N SER A 781 3.39 -12.05 -6.81
CA SER A 781 2.36 -13.03 -6.43
C SER A 781 1.01 -12.68 -7.08
N PRO A 782 0.24 -13.65 -7.60
CA PRO A 782 -1.11 -13.39 -8.10
C PRO A 782 -1.99 -12.72 -7.04
N ALA A 783 -1.84 -13.09 -5.77
CA ALA A 783 -2.53 -12.45 -4.66
C ALA A 783 -2.24 -10.94 -4.57
N LEU A 784 -0.98 -10.49 -4.65
CA LEU A 784 -0.64 -9.06 -4.65
C LEU A 784 -1.04 -8.38 -5.98
N LEU A 785 -1.01 -9.08 -7.10
CA LEU A 785 -1.48 -8.57 -8.40
C LEU A 785 -3.01 -8.39 -8.44
N HIS A 786 -3.78 -9.24 -7.76
CA HIS A 786 -5.24 -9.18 -7.66
C HIS A 786 -5.76 -8.42 -6.43
N HIS A 787 -4.95 -8.21 -5.39
CA HIS A 787 -5.29 -7.34 -4.26
C HIS A 787 -5.47 -5.90 -4.77
N ASP A 788 -6.72 -5.50 -4.88
CA ASP A 788 -7.19 -4.13 -5.08
C ASP A 788 -8.06 -3.79 -3.86
N PRO A 789 -7.54 -2.97 -2.92
CA PRO A 789 -8.28 -2.59 -1.72
C PRO A 789 -9.55 -1.76 -1.96
N SER A 790 -9.84 -1.40 -3.22
CA SER A 790 -11.09 -0.74 -3.61
C SER A 790 -12.18 -1.68 -4.11
N LEU A 791 -11.91 -2.99 -4.12
CA LEU A 791 -12.93 -4.03 -4.26
C LEU A 791 -13.86 -4.07 -3.03
N ALA A 792 -15.02 -4.72 -3.18
CA ALA A 792 -15.93 -4.95 -2.08
C ALA A 792 -15.25 -5.74 -0.94
N TYR A 793 -15.65 -5.47 0.30
CA TYR A 793 -14.99 -5.97 1.52
C TYR A 793 -14.82 -7.50 1.61
N LEU A 794 -15.66 -8.28 0.91
CA LEU A 794 -15.53 -9.73 0.80
C LEU A 794 -14.38 -10.18 -0.13
N ASP A 795 -14.09 -9.40 -1.17
CA ASP A 795 -13.18 -9.76 -2.27
C ASP A 795 -11.76 -9.20 -2.07
N GLN A 796 -11.56 -8.29 -1.11
CA GLN A 796 -10.24 -7.70 -0.82
C GLN A 796 -9.19 -8.74 -0.42
N TYR A 797 -9.60 -9.82 0.26
CA TYR A 797 -8.71 -10.90 0.68
C TYR A 797 -9.14 -12.23 0.06
N GLN A 798 -8.26 -12.80 -0.74
CA GLN A 798 -8.46 -14.08 -1.43
C GLN A 798 -7.21 -14.96 -1.35
N LEU A 799 -7.38 -16.27 -1.31
CA LEU A 799 -6.30 -17.26 -1.30
C LEU A 799 -6.28 -18.05 -2.60
N GLY A 800 -5.11 -18.12 -3.24
CA GLY A 800 -4.85 -19.13 -4.27
C GLY A 800 -4.65 -20.53 -3.66
N PHE A 801 -4.66 -21.57 -4.50
CA PHE A 801 -4.60 -22.96 -4.05
C PHE A 801 -3.42 -23.28 -3.10
N GLN A 802 -2.23 -22.71 -3.31
CA GLN A 802 -1.07 -22.99 -2.45
C GLN A 802 -1.30 -22.51 -1.01
N GLN A 803 -1.87 -21.31 -0.84
CA GLN A 803 -2.16 -20.68 0.43
C GLN A 803 -3.38 -21.33 1.10
N PHE A 804 -4.43 -21.60 0.31
CA PHE A 804 -5.61 -22.33 0.77
C PHE A 804 -5.22 -23.71 1.32
N SER A 805 -4.43 -24.49 0.60
CA SER A 805 -4.02 -25.85 0.99
C SER A 805 -3.28 -25.86 2.34
N VAL A 806 -2.40 -24.87 2.56
CA VAL A 806 -1.71 -24.66 3.85
C VAL A 806 -2.69 -24.34 4.98
N LEU A 807 -3.58 -23.36 4.79
CA LEU A 807 -4.53 -22.95 5.83
C LEU A 807 -5.55 -24.07 6.15
N PHE A 808 -6.07 -24.70 5.10
CA PHE A 808 -7.06 -25.77 5.18
C PHE A 808 -6.50 -26.97 5.95
N SER A 809 -5.29 -27.45 5.65
CA SER A 809 -4.72 -28.59 6.40
C SER A 809 -4.28 -28.30 7.83
N LEU A 810 -4.27 -27.04 8.27
CA LEU A 810 -4.17 -26.70 9.70
C LEU A 810 -5.54 -26.80 10.38
N LEU A 811 -6.59 -26.31 9.72
CA LEU A 811 -7.93 -26.18 10.29
C LEU A 811 -8.87 -27.37 10.03
N GLU A 812 -8.59 -28.26 9.07
CA GLU A 812 -9.47 -29.40 8.75
C GLU A 812 -9.62 -30.36 9.93
N PRO A 813 -10.83 -30.91 10.21
CA PRO A 813 -11.02 -31.85 11.30
C PRO A 813 -10.37 -33.21 11.05
N TRP A 814 -10.22 -33.61 9.77
CA TRP A 814 -9.74 -34.94 9.33
C TRP A 814 -8.21 -35.00 9.10
N ALA A 815 -7.43 -34.27 9.91
CA ALA A 815 -6.03 -33.95 9.64
C ALA A 815 -5.01 -35.11 9.77
N PHE A 816 -5.47 -36.37 9.76
CA PHE A 816 -4.61 -37.57 9.70
C PHE A 816 -4.27 -37.98 8.25
N CYS A 817 -4.91 -37.37 7.25
CA CYS A 817 -4.76 -37.69 5.82
C CYS A 817 -3.33 -37.52 5.26
N SER A 818 -2.96 -38.43 4.36
CA SER A 818 -1.82 -38.32 3.44
C SER A 818 -2.20 -38.89 2.07
N PRO A 819 -1.80 -38.29 0.92
CA PRO A 819 -1.00 -37.08 0.78
C PRO A 819 -1.85 -35.79 0.85
N LYS A 820 -1.30 -34.74 1.46
CA LYS A 820 -2.01 -33.50 1.83
C LYS A 820 -2.52 -32.64 0.66
N SER A 821 -2.14 -32.93 -0.58
CA SER A 821 -2.46 -32.08 -1.74
C SER A 821 -3.77 -32.42 -2.46
N THR A 822 -4.26 -33.66 -2.35
CA THR A 822 -5.39 -34.11 -3.19
C THR A 822 -6.75 -33.66 -2.67
N LEU A 823 -7.00 -33.83 -1.37
CA LEU A 823 -8.28 -33.42 -0.76
C LEU A 823 -8.46 -31.90 -0.81
N SER A 824 -7.42 -31.14 -0.46
CA SER A 824 -7.43 -29.67 -0.52
C SER A 824 -7.62 -29.15 -1.95
N LEU A 825 -7.09 -29.82 -2.98
CA LEU A 825 -7.32 -29.43 -4.38
C LEU A 825 -8.78 -29.63 -4.82
N TRP A 826 -9.40 -30.74 -4.41
CA TRP A 826 -10.82 -30.99 -4.71
C TRP A 826 -11.74 -30.04 -3.94
N VAL A 827 -11.42 -29.71 -2.69
CA VAL A 827 -12.20 -28.72 -1.92
C VAL A 827 -12.07 -27.34 -2.55
N PHE A 828 -10.85 -26.91 -2.89
CA PHE A 828 -10.60 -25.63 -3.55
C PHE A 828 -11.46 -25.46 -4.82
N ARG A 829 -11.38 -26.44 -5.73
CA ARG A 829 -12.17 -26.47 -6.98
C ARG A 829 -13.69 -26.63 -6.79
N LEU A 830 -14.15 -26.99 -5.60
CA LEU A 830 -15.58 -27.12 -5.31
C LEU A 830 -16.19 -25.80 -4.80
N ILE A 831 -15.37 -24.91 -4.22
CA ILE A 831 -15.81 -23.64 -3.65
C ILE A 831 -15.43 -22.42 -4.51
N ASP A 832 -14.44 -22.55 -5.39
CA ASP A 832 -14.16 -21.69 -6.56
C ASP A 832 -15.32 -21.81 -7.59
N GLU A 833 -16.51 -21.30 -7.24
CA GLU A 833 -17.72 -21.37 -8.09
C GLU A 833 -17.59 -20.53 -9.37
N ASN A 834 -16.83 -19.42 -9.29
CA ASN A 834 -16.53 -18.46 -10.34
C ASN A 834 -15.41 -18.91 -11.29
N GLN A 835 -14.60 -19.91 -10.90
CA GLN A 835 -13.51 -20.50 -11.68
C GLN A 835 -12.39 -19.51 -12.04
N ASP A 836 -12.10 -18.57 -11.13
CA ASP A 836 -10.99 -17.62 -11.30
C ASP A 836 -9.66 -18.08 -10.64
N GLY A 837 -9.69 -19.20 -9.91
CA GLY A 837 -8.51 -19.79 -9.29
C GLY A 837 -8.13 -19.14 -7.96
N LEU A 838 -9.05 -18.40 -7.33
CA LEU A 838 -8.94 -17.77 -6.03
C LEU A 838 -10.15 -18.16 -5.17
N VAL A 839 -10.02 -18.06 -3.83
CA VAL A 839 -11.09 -18.36 -2.87
C VAL A 839 -11.16 -17.23 -1.85
N ASN A 840 -12.34 -16.64 -1.65
CA ASN A 840 -12.59 -15.57 -0.68
C ASN A 840 -12.90 -16.11 0.73
N PHE A 841 -13.03 -15.21 1.70
CA PHE A 841 -13.26 -15.58 3.10
C PHE A 841 -14.62 -16.27 3.34
N LYS A 842 -15.66 -15.92 2.57
CA LYS A 842 -17.01 -16.48 2.69
C LYS A 842 -17.03 -17.95 2.25
N GLU A 843 -16.48 -18.24 1.07
CA GLU A 843 -16.30 -19.60 0.54
C GLU A 843 -15.47 -20.48 1.49
N PHE A 844 -14.38 -19.92 2.02
CA PHE A 844 -13.52 -20.60 2.99
C PHE A 844 -14.28 -20.96 4.28
N CYS A 845 -15.08 -20.05 4.81
CA CYS A 845 -15.89 -20.29 6.01
C CYS A 845 -17.01 -21.31 5.75
N TYR A 846 -17.66 -21.28 4.58
CA TYR A 846 -18.70 -22.24 4.20
C TYR A 846 -18.15 -23.68 4.10
N ALA A 847 -16.92 -23.84 3.58
CA ALA A 847 -16.22 -25.12 3.59
C ALA A 847 -15.97 -25.62 5.03
N LEU A 848 -15.47 -24.76 5.93
CA LEU A 848 -15.22 -25.14 7.32
C LEU A 848 -16.50 -25.43 8.12
N ASP A 849 -17.58 -24.65 7.96
CA ASP A 849 -18.86 -24.87 8.66
C ASP A 849 -19.47 -26.23 8.27
N THR A 850 -19.36 -26.58 6.99
CA THR A 850 -19.75 -27.89 6.46
C THR A 850 -18.97 -29.01 7.15
N LEU A 851 -17.66 -28.87 7.32
CA LEU A 851 -16.79 -29.89 7.91
C LEU A 851 -16.97 -30.05 9.44
N TYR A 852 -17.13 -28.94 10.16
CA TYR A 852 -17.28 -28.96 11.62
C TYR A 852 -18.72 -29.27 12.04
N GLY A 853 -19.66 -28.39 11.72
CA GLY A 853 -20.97 -28.36 12.36
C GLY A 853 -22.07 -29.16 11.65
N ALA A 854 -21.91 -29.52 10.37
CA ALA A 854 -23.04 -30.02 9.58
C ALA A 854 -23.51 -31.43 9.99
N SER A 855 -24.76 -31.78 9.67
CA SER A 855 -25.28 -33.13 9.90
C SER A 855 -24.48 -34.18 9.12
N PHE A 856 -24.54 -35.45 9.54
CA PHE A 856 -23.95 -36.57 8.80
C PHE A 856 -24.27 -36.51 7.30
N THR A 857 -25.54 -36.30 6.95
CA THR A 857 -26.02 -36.16 5.57
C THR A 857 -25.31 -35.04 4.80
N ASN A 858 -25.07 -33.89 5.42
CA ASN A 858 -24.45 -32.74 4.76
C ASN A 858 -22.93 -32.91 4.62
N LYS A 859 -22.26 -33.46 5.64
CA LYS A 859 -20.84 -33.86 5.54
C LYS A 859 -20.63 -34.90 4.43
N LEU A 860 -21.55 -35.85 4.31
CA LEU A 860 -21.54 -36.84 3.25
C LEU A 860 -21.86 -36.24 1.87
N LYS A 861 -22.83 -35.32 1.76
CA LYS A 861 -23.15 -34.59 0.51
C LYS A 861 -21.94 -33.81 0.00
N PHE A 862 -21.19 -33.18 0.89
CA PHE A 862 -19.94 -32.50 0.57
C PHE A 862 -18.87 -33.48 0.06
N LEU A 863 -18.59 -34.56 0.80
CA LEU A 863 -17.65 -35.61 0.36
C LEU A 863 -18.04 -36.23 -1.00
N PHE A 864 -19.34 -36.41 -1.25
CA PHE A 864 -19.86 -36.89 -2.54
C PHE A 864 -19.59 -35.88 -3.66
N LYS A 865 -19.84 -34.58 -3.44
CA LYS A 865 -19.55 -33.51 -4.41
C LYS A 865 -18.06 -33.41 -4.78
N LEU A 866 -17.13 -33.68 -3.86
CA LEU A 866 -15.68 -33.69 -4.17
C LEU A 866 -15.28 -34.73 -5.22
N HIS A 867 -16.12 -35.75 -5.47
CA HIS A 867 -15.89 -36.81 -6.46
C HIS A 867 -16.65 -36.57 -7.78
N LEU A 868 -17.27 -35.40 -7.94
CA LEU A 868 -17.94 -34.93 -9.14
C LEU A 868 -17.14 -33.78 -9.79
N PRO A 869 -17.31 -33.51 -11.10
CA PRO A 869 -16.82 -32.26 -11.71
C PRO A 869 -17.54 -31.04 -11.08
N PRO A 870 -16.87 -29.87 -10.95
CA PRO A 870 -15.51 -29.55 -11.41
C PRO A 870 -14.37 -30.04 -10.50
N ALA A 871 -14.66 -30.47 -9.27
CA ALA A 871 -13.64 -30.89 -8.30
C ALA A 871 -12.80 -32.08 -8.81
N PHE A 872 -13.47 -33.16 -9.22
CA PHE A 872 -12.84 -34.39 -9.67
C PHE A 872 -12.51 -34.37 -11.16
N THR A 873 -11.22 -34.23 -11.47
CA THR A 873 -10.62 -34.56 -12.76
C THR A 873 -9.88 -35.90 -12.63
N GLY A 874 -10.24 -36.89 -13.45
CA GLY A 874 -9.89 -38.29 -13.19
C GLY A 874 -8.39 -38.64 -13.18
N SER A 875 -8.06 -39.72 -12.45
CA SER A 875 -6.77 -40.44 -12.43
C SER A 875 -5.49 -39.63 -12.09
N PRO A 876 -5.09 -39.59 -10.80
CA PRO A 876 -3.79 -39.05 -10.36
C PRO A 876 -2.54 -39.81 -10.86
N LEU A 877 -2.69 -40.97 -11.51
CA LEU A 877 -1.62 -41.94 -11.73
C LEU A 877 -0.60 -41.56 -12.84
N HIS A 878 -0.85 -40.49 -13.59
CA HIS A 878 0.11 -39.97 -14.58
C HIS A 878 0.94 -38.75 -14.10
N LEU A 879 0.75 -38.30 -12.85
CA LEU A 879 1.51 -37.18 -12.24
C LEU A 879 2.77 -37.65 -11.51
N LYS A 880 3.59 -38.48 -12.17
CA LYS A 880 4.99 -38.72 -11.81
C LYS A 880 5.89 -38.17 -12.91
N ASP A 881 6.97 -37.51 -12.50
CA ASP A 881 8.08 -37.01 -13.32
C ASP A 881 7.74 -35.95 -14.40
N GLN A 882 6.74 -35.10 -14.14
CA GLN A 882 6.73 -33.73 -14.64
C GLN A 882 6.47 -32.73 -13.51
N SER A 883 7.17 -31.60 -13.56
CA SER A 883 7.16 -30.55 -12.54
C SER A 883 5.77 -29.91 -12.39
N ILE A 884 5.33 -29.65 -11.16
CA ILE A 884 4.15 -28.81 -10.88
C ILE A 884 4.56 -27.33 -10.99
N GLN A 885 4.96 -26.97 -12.21
CA GLN A 885 5.38 -25.66 -12.68
C GLN A 885 5.09 -25.70 -14.18
N TYR A 886 4.42 -24.67 -14.72
CA TYR A 886 3.78 -24.63 -16.05
C TYR A 886 2.51 -25.50 -16.22
N LEU A 887 1.41 -25.07 -15.57
CA LEU A 887 0.09 -25.10 -16.23
C LEU A 887 -0.70 -23.80 -16.02
N ILE A 888 0.04 -22.68 -15.99
CA ILE A 888 -0.45 -21.33 -16.24
C ILE A 888 0.26 -20.89 -17.54
N PRO A 889 -0.40 -20.21 -18.49
CA PRO A 889 0.28 -19.65 -19.67
C PRO A 889 1.18 -18.48 -19.26
N VAL A 890 2.43 -18.80 -18.90
CA VAL A 890 3.48 -17.81 -18.61
C VAL A 890 4.01 -17.29 -19.94
N THR A 891 3.49 -16.16 -20.40
CA THR A 891 4.03 -15.41 -21.55
C THR A 891 5.21 -14.55 -21.11
N GLU A 892 6.33 -15.18 -20.77
CA GLU A 892 7.63 -14.52 -20.65
C GLU A 892 8.30 -14.45 -22.02
N ASP A 893 7.99 -13.40 -22.79
CA ASP A 893 9.02 -12.64 -23.54
C ASP A 893 8.41 -11.35 -24.10
N SER A 894 8.90 -10.19 -23.64
CA SER A 894 8.35 -8.87 -24.01
C SER A 894 8.97 -8.34 -25.31
N SER A 895 8.95 -9.14 -26.38
CA SER A 895 9.26 -8.72 -27.75
C SER A 895 8.64 -9.66 -28.79
N HIS A 896 8.46 -9.18 -30.03
CA HIS A 896 8.01 -9.98 -31.19
C HIS A 896 6.55 -10.49 -31.27
N LEU A 897 5.58 -9.84 -30.61
CA LEU A 897 4.17 -9.96 -31.02
C LEU A 897 3.82 -9.05 -32.20
N SER A 898 4.27 -9.46 -33.40
CA SER A 898 3.83 -8.90 -34.68
C SER A 898 4.09 -9.89 -35.81
N ARG A 899 3.00 -10.35 -36.45
CA ARG A 899 2.93 -11.46 -37.43
C ARG A 899 3.12 -12.85 -36.79
N LEU A 900 2.00 -13.54 -36.52
CA LEU A 900 1.81 -15.00 -36.80
C LEU A 900 0.35 -15.43 -36.50
N ALA A 901 -0.62 -14.69 -37.05
CA ALA A 901 -2.04 -15.04 -37.01
C ALA A 901 -2.52 -15.39 -38.42
N ALA A 902 -2.13 -16.58 -38.91
CA ALA A 902 -2.48 -17.07 -40.24
C ALA A 902 -2.29 -18.60 -40.35
N PHE A 903 -3.30 -19.38 -39.96
CA PHE A 903 -3.57 -20.73 -40.47
C PHE A 903 -5.05 -21.03 -40.32
N ASP A 904 -5.67 -21.56 -41.38
CA ASP A 904 -7.12 -21.56 -41.57
C ASP A 904 -7.83 -22.78 -40.96
N LEU A 905 -9.04 -22.56 -40.44
CA LEU A 905 -10.06 -23.59 -40.20
C LEU A 905 -11.44 -23.04 -40.64
N PRO A 906 -12.42 -23.91 -41.00
CA PRO A 906 -13.54 -23.51 -41.86
C PRO A 906 -14.62 -22.67 -41.19
N GLU A 907 -15.38 -21.96 -42.01
CA GLU A 907 -16.58 -21.22 -41.62
C GLU A 907 -17.72 -22.17 -41.21
N ASP A 908 -18.18 -22.07 -39.97
CA ASP A 908 -19.63 -21.95 -39.68
C ASP A 908 -19.86 -21.18 -38.36
N GLY A 909 -20.97 -20.44 -38.26
CA GLY A 909 -20.99 -19.21 -37.48
C GLY A 909 -21.85 -19.18 -36.21
N VAL A 910 -21.20 -19.12 -35.02
CA VAL A 910 -21.75 -18.44 -33.83
C VAL A 910 -20.63 -17.69 -33.08
N ILE A 911 -20.55 -16.36 -33.26
CA ILE A 911 -19.55 -15.53 -32.57
C ILE A 911 -19.97 -15.28 -31.11
N ARG A 912 -19.52 -16.13 -30.19
CA ARG A 912 -19.40 -15.76 -28.77
C ARG A 912 -18.13 -14.93 -28.60
N LYS A 913 -18.27 -13.62 -28.45
CA LYS A 913 -17.15 -12.73 -28.11
C LYS A 913 -16.59 -13.09 -26.73
N THR A 914 -15.30 -13.35 -26.66
CA THR A 914 -14.53 -13.23 -25.42
C THR A 914 -14.43 -11.75 -25.01
N PRO A 915 -14.59 -11.39 -23.74
CA PRO A 915 -14.35 -10.04 -23.28
C PRO A 915 -12.84 -9.82 -23.05
N GLU A 916 -12.23 -8.95 -23.84
CA GLU A 916 -10.89 -8.42 -23.54
C GLU A 916 -10.98 -7.58 -22.26
N ARG A 917 -10.31 -8.03 -21.19
CA ARG A 917 -10.51 -7.50 -19.83
C ARG A 917 -9.66 -6.25 -19.56
N GLY A 918 -9.89 -5.20 -20.36
CA GLY A 918 -9.52 -3.83 -19.98
C GLY A 918 -10.27 -3.39 -18.71
N ARG A 919 -9.87 -2.25 -18.12
CA ARG A 919 -10.50 -1.69 -16.90
C ARG A 919 -12.00 -1.40 -17.13
N GLY A 920 -12.87 -2.34 -16.78
CA GLY A 920 -14.30 -2.32 -17.07
C GLY A 920 -15.15 -1.98 -15.84
N LYS A 921 -16.26 -1.24 -16.05
CA LYS A 921 -17.26 -0.91 -15.03
C LYS A 921 -17.69 -2.16 -14.25
N VAL A 922 -17.78 -2.07 -12.91
CA VAL A 922 -18.60 -3.02 -12.13
C VAL A 922 -20.03 -2.83 -12.60
N ASP A 923 -20.53 -3.76 -13.41
CA ASP A 923 -21.91 -3.71 -13.89
C ASP A 923 -22.84 -4.01 -12.71
N LEU A 924 -23.33 -2.95 -12.08
CA LEU A 924 -24.31 -2.98 -10.99
C LEU A 924 -25.56 -3.78 -11.36
N GLN A 925 -25.94 -3.87 -12.63
CA GLN A 925 -27.10 -4.64 -13.09
C GLN A 925 -26.77 -6.12 -13.28
N ALA A 926 -25.53 -6.47 -13.62
CA ALA A 926 -25.03 -7.84 -13.53
C ALA A 926 -24.84 -8.27 -12.06
N TYR A 927 -24.31 -7.40 -11.19
CA TYR A 927 -24.14 -7.67 -9.77
C TYR A 927 -25.49 -7.83 -9.05
N LEU A 928 -26.47 -6.96 -9.32
CA LEU A 928 -27.84 -7.13 -8.82
C LEU A 928 -28.51 -8.40 -9.36
N LYS A 929 -28.22 -8.84 -10.60
CA LYS A 929 -28.66 -10.14 -11.11
C LYS A 929 -27.96 -11.32 -10.43
N GLN A 930 -26.66 -11.21 -10.16
CA GLN A 930 -25.92 -12.24 -9.43
C GLN A 930 -26.47 -12.37 -8.00
N TRP A 931 -26.60 -11.26 -7.28
CA TRP A 931 -27.18 -11.22 -5.93
C TRP A 931 -28.63 -11.71 -5.90
N GLN A 932 -29.44 -11.34 -6.90
CA GLN A 932 -30.80 -11.88 -7.07
C GLN A 932 -30.79 -13.38 -7.39
N ASN A 933 -29.82 -13.90 -8.15
CA ASN A 933 -29.65 -15.32 -8.41
C ASN A 933 -29.14 -16.08 -7.17
N GLU A 934 -28.28 -15.48 -6.34
CA GLU A 934 -27.84 -16.05 -5.06
C GLU A 934 -29.00 -16.13 -4.06
N ILE A 935 -29.83 -15.08 -3.95
CA ILE A 935 -31.09 -15.11 -3.18
C ILE A 935 -32.09 -16.14 -3.74
N LEU A 936 -32.01 -16.46 -5.04
CA LEU A 936 -32.83 -17.47 -5.70
C LEU A 936 -32.17 -18.87 -5.78
N LYS A 937 -30.95 -19.07 -5.25
CA LYS A 937 -30.36 -20.41 -5.05
C LYS A 937 -31.16 -21.11 -3.95
N LYS A 938 -32.20 -21.84 -4.35
CA LYS A 938 -32.81 -22.88 -3.52
C LYS A 938 -31.72 -23.87 -3.11
N GLU A 939 -31.79 -24.37 -1.87
CA GLU A 939 -31.01 -25.54 -1.49
C GLU A 939 -31.25 -26.67 -2.50
N GLU A 940 -30.20 -27.13 -3.17
CA GLU A 940 -30.25 -28.31 -4.02
C GLU A 940 -30.84 -29.48 -3.23
N THR A 941 -32.01 -29.96 -3.62
CA THR A 941 -32.59 -31.15 -3.03
C THR A 941 -31.70 -32.37 -3.30
N ILE A 942 -31.74 -33.35 -2.41
CA ILE A 942 -30.96 -34.59 -2.49
C ILE A 942 -31.06 -35.29 -3.87
N LYS A 943 -32.20 -35.11 -4.56
CA LYS A 943 -32.53 -35.69 -5.87
C LYS A 943 -31.83 -35.03 -7.07
N ASP A 944 -31.23 -33.86 -6.87
CA ASP A 944 -30.64 -33.05 -7.95
C ASP A 944 -29.14 -33.38 -8.18
N LEU A 945 -28.57 -34.25 -7.35
CA LEU A 945 -27.18 -34.69 -7.43
C LEU A 945 -26.98 -35.76 -8.53
N PRO A 946 -26.00 -35.61 -9.43
CA PRO A 946 -25.70 -36.64 -10.42
C PRO A 946 -25.09 -37.89 -9.76
N ARG A 947 -25.25 -39.04 -10.41
CA ARG A 947 -24.67 -40.31 -9.95
C ARG A 947 -23.15 -40.32 -10.08
N ILE A 948 -22.48 -40.98 -9.14
CA ILE A 948 -21.05 -41.32 -9.26
C ILE A 948 -20.90 -42.67 -9.99
N ASN A 949 -19.96 -42.74 -10.94
CA ASN A 949 -19.59 -43.96 -11.65
C ASN A 949 -18.59 -44.82 -10.86
N GLN A 950 -18.25 -46.00 -11.40
CA GLN A 950 -17.29 -46.95 -10.83
C GLN A 950 -15.97 -46.28 -10.42
N SER A 951 -15.35 -45.49 -11.30
CA SER A 951 -14.09 -44.81 -11.02
C SER A 951 -14.19 -43.79 -9.87
N GLN A 952 -15.27 -43.00 -9.85
CA GLN A 952 -15.53 -41.98 -8.84
C GLN A 952 -15.84 -42.62 -7.48
N PHE A 953 -16.60 -43.71 -7.45
CA PHE A 953 -16.90 -44.45 -6.22
C PHE A 953 -15.66 -45.15 -5.63
N ILE A 954 -14.77 -45.67 -6.47
CA ILE A 954 -13.48 -46.22 -6.02
C ILE A 954 -12.63 -45.11 -5.38
N HIS A 955 -12.63 -43.89 -5.93
CA HIS A 955 -11.96 -42.74 -5.30
C HIS A 955 -12.67 -42.27 -4.02
N PHE A 956 -13.99 -42.19 -4.00
CA PHE A 956 -14.79 -41.87 -2.80
C PHE A 956 -14.52 -42.85 -1.66
N SER A 957 -14.46 -44.15 -1.97
CA SER A 957 -14.10 -45.19 -1.00
C SER A 957 -12.69 -44.96 -0.45
N LYS A 958 -11.68 -44.72 -1.31
CA LYS A 958 -10.31 -44.39 -0.89
C LYS A 958 -10.25 -43.14 -0.01
N THR A 959 -11.05 -42.12 -0.31
CA THR A 959 -11.14 -40.90 0.51
C THR A 959 -11.68 -41.21 1.91
N LEU A 960 -12.67 -42.09 2.06
CA LEU A 960 -13.12 -42.57 3.37
C LEU A 960 -12.02 -43.34 4.12
N TYR A 961 -11.31 -44.27 3.46
CA TYR A 961 -10.16 -44.96 4.08
C TYR A 961 -9.09 -43.96 4.56
N ASN A 962 -8.74 -42.97 3.74
CA ASN A 962 -7.73 -41.96 4.11
C ASN A 962 -8.16 -41.06 5.27
N ILE A 963 -9.47 -40.77 5.41
CA ILE A 963 -10.03 -39.93 6.49
C ILE A 963 -10.09 -40.68 7.84
N PHE A 964 -10.25 -42.01 7.82
CA PHE A 964 -10.31 -42.84 9.04
C PHE A 964 -8.94 -43.37 9.50
N HIS A 965 -7.89 -43.20 8.68
CA HIS A 965 -6.53 -43.62 9.01
C HIS A 965 -6.00 -42.87 10.25
N GLY A 966 -5.45 -43.59 11.24
CA GLY A 966 -4.95 -43.03 12.48
C GLY A 966 -6.03 -42.71 13.53
N ASP A 967 -7.31 -42.97 13.26
CA ASP A 967 -8.36 -42.88 14.29
C ASP A 967 -8.25 -44.07 15.28
N PRO A 968 -8.56 -43.89 16.57
CA PRO A 968 -8.67 -45.01 17.52
C PRO A 968 -9.66 -46.10 17.08
N GLU A 969 -10.62 -45.77 16.20
CA GLU A 969 -11.62 -46.68 15.64
C GLU A 969 -11.35 -47.05 14.16
N GLU A 970 -10.10 -46.89 13.66
CA GLU A 970 -9.69 -47.19 12.28
C GLU A 970 -10.13 -48.59 11.79
N GLU A 971 -9.85 -49.64 12.57
CA GLU A 971 -10.25 -51.01 12.20
C GLU A 971 -11.78 -51.22 12.03
N PRO A 972 -12.65 -50.89 13.01
CA PRO A 972 -14.08 -51.05 12.83
C PRO A 972 -14.67 -50.08 11.77
N LEU A 973 -14.09 -48.89 11.57
CA LEU A 973 -14.47 -47.99 10.48
C LEU A 973 -14.17 -48.63 9.11
N TYR A 974 -13.00 -49.24 8.92
CA TYR A 974 -12.66 -49.96 7.69
C TYR A 974 -13.57 -51.17 7.44
N ARG A 975 -13.96 -51.91 8.48
CA ARG A 975 -14.94 -53.01 8.35
C ARG A 975 -16.32 -52.49 7.91
N ALA A 976 -16.76 -51.37 8.47
CA ALA A 976 -18.02 -50.74 8.11
C ALA A 976 -18.03 -50.25 6.64
N VAL A 977 -16.93 -49.63 6.17
CA VAL A 977 -16.79 -49.26 4.75
C VAL A 977 -16.84 -50.50 3.85
N ALA A 978 -16.08 -51.56 4.18
CA ALA A 978 -16.08 -52.79 3.40
C ALA A 978 -17.46 -53.47 3.35
N HIS A 979 -18.21 -53.45 4.46
CA HIS A 979 -19.58 -53.97 4.51
C HIS A 979 -20.53 -53.14 3.62
N VAL A 980 -20.47 -51.81 3.71
CA VAL A 980 -21.29 -50.91 2.88
C VAL A 980 -20.96 -51.02 1.40
N THR A 981 -19.67 -51.10 1.03
CA THR A 981 -19.25 -51.36 -0.35
C THR A 981 -19.82 -52.69 -0.86
N SER A 982 -19.79 -53.75 -0.04
CA SER A 982 -20.36 -55.05 -0.42
C SER A 982 -21.89 -55.02 -0.53
N LEU A 983 -22.58 -54.26 0.35
CA LEU A 983 -24.03 -54.08 0.29
C LEU A 983 -24.44 -53.31 -0.98
N LEU A 984 -23.77 -52.20 -1.28
CA LEU A 984 -24.04 -51.39 -2.47
C LEU A 984 -23.86 -52.19 -3.77
N LEU A 985 -22.76 -52.93 -3.91
CA LEU A 985 -22.51 -53.78 -5.08
C LEU A 985 -23.56 -54.90 -5.21
N ARG A 986 -24.02 -55.51 -4.10
CA ARG A 986 -25.12 -56.50 -4.12
C ARG A 986 -26.46 -55.88 -4.49
N MET A 987 -26.76 -54.67 -4.02
CA MET A 987 -28.00 -53.95 -4.39
C MET A 987 -28.03 -53.62 -5.88
N GLU A 988 -26.87 -53.30 -6.45
CA GLU A 988 -26.69 -52.99 -7.87
C GLU A 988 -26.75 -54.27 -8.75
N GLU A 989 -26.12 -55.36 -8.32
CA GLU A 989 -26.26 -56.70 -8.94
C GLU A 989 -27.73 -57.17 -8.93
N VAL A 990 -28.44 -57.02 -7.82
CA VAL A 990 -29.88 -57.33 -7.72
C VAL A 990 -30.72 -56.39 -8.60
N GLY A 991 -30.33 -55.12 -8.69
CA GLY A 991 -30.95 -54.15 -9.61
C GLY A 991 -30.85 -54.58 -11.07
N ARG A 992 -29.67 -55.05 -11.51
CA ARG A 992 -29.47 -55.62 -12.86
C ARG A 992 -30.31 -56.88 -13.08
N ARG A 993 -30.30 -57.83 -12.13
CA ARG A 993 -31.13 -59.07 -12.21
C ARG A 993 -32.65 -58.81 -12.23
N LEU A 994 -33.11 -57.64 -11.81
CA LEU A 994 -34.51 -57.21 -11.90
C LEU A 994 -34.85 -56.46 -13.20
N GLN A 995 -33.84 -56.12 -14.02
CA GLN A 995 -33.99 -55.47 -15.32
C GLN A 995 -33.77 -56.43 -16.50
N GLU A 996 -33.29 -57.65 -16.25
CA GLU A 996 -33.25 -58.73 -17.25
C GLU A 996 -34.68 -59.20 -17.60
N PRO A 997 -35.09 -59.23 -18.89
CA PRO A 997 -36.44 -59.61 -19.28
C PRO A 997 -36.65 -61.13 -19.22
N SER A 998 -37.38 -61.60 -18.20
CA SER A 998 -37.68 -63.02 -18.02
C SER A 998 -38.57 -63.59 -19.13
N SER A 999 -38.04 -64.50 -19.95
CA SER A 999 -38.82 -65.29 -20.92
C SER A 999 -39.64 -66.41 -20.22
N PRO A 1000 -40.89 -66.68 -20.65
CA PRO A 1000 -41.79 -67.62 -19.95
C PRO A 1000 -41.47 -69.11 -20.22
N PRO A 1001 -41.84 -70.02 -19.30
CA PRO A 1001 -41.60 -71.46 -19.45
C PRO A 1001 -42.55 -72.14 -20.46
N ALA A 1002 -42.04 -73.15 -21.17
CA ALA A 1002 -42.78 -73.89 -22.19
C ALA A 1002 -43.57 -75.10 -21.62
N SER A 1003 -44.73 -75.40 -22.20
CA SER A 1003 -45.56 -76.56 -21.86
C SER A 1003 -45.81 -77.48 -23.07
N THR A 1004 -45.08 -78.62 -23.09
CA THR A 1004 -45.46 -79.92 -23.68
C THR A 1004 -46.05 -80.03 -25.11
N GLN A 1005 -45.17 -80.41 -26.06
CA GLN A 1005 -45.29 -81.59 -26.98
C GLN A 1005 -46.42 -81.64 -28.07
N PRO A 1006 -46.31 -82.54 -29.09
CA PRO A 1006 -45.16 -82.80 -29.98
C PRO A 1006 -45.51 -83.08 -31.47
N ALA A 1007 -44.64 -82.75 -32.46
CA ALA A 1007 -44.71 -83.35 -33.81
C ALA A 1007 -43.42 -83.25 -34.68
N ALA A 1008 -42.98 -84.41 -35.20
CA ALA A 1008 -42.34 -84.71 -36.50
C ALA A 1008 -41.36 -83.74 -37.24
N ALA A 1009 -40.07 -84.12 -37.22
CA ALA A 1009 -39.21 -84.51 -38.36
C ALA A 1009 -38.84 -83.56 -39.55
N ALA A 1010 -37.51 -83.38 -39.71
CA ALA A 1010 -36.70 -83.33 -40.96
C ALA A 1010 -36.88 -82.17 -42.00
N ALA A 1011 -35.90 -81.82 -42.85
CA ALA A 1011 -34.42 -81.87 -42.80
C ALA A 1011 -33.79 -81.11 -44.02
N ALA A 1012 -32.60 -80.50 -43.84
CA ALA A 1012 -31.66 -80.03 -44.90
C ALA A 1012 -32.14 -78.89 -45.85
N ALA A 1013 -31.32 -78.17 -46.64
CA ALA A 1013 -29.90 -77.73 -46.56
C ALA A 1013 -29.55 -76.73 -47.71
N ALA A 1014 -28.37 -76.08 -47.66
CA ALA A 1014 -27.75 -75.16 -48.65
C ALA A 1014 -28.43 -73.77 -48.85
N ALA A 1015 -27.77 -72.61 -49.10
CA ALA A 1015 -26.44 -72.22 -49.64
C ALA A 1015 -26.36 -72.20 -51.20
N ALA A 1016 -25.74 -71.22 -51.90
CA ALA A 1016 -24.95 -70.03 -51.52
C ALA A 1016 -24.98 -68.88 -52.58
N GLU A 1017 -24.41 -67.71 -52.22
CA GLU A 1017 -23.56 -66.70 -52.94
C GLU A 1017 -23.26 -66.78 -54.49
N PRO A 1018 -22.56 -65.79 -55.12
CA PRO A 1018 -22.66 -64.30 -55.17
C PRO A 1018 -22.49 -63.82 -56.67
N PRO A 1019 -21.65 -62.82 -57.09
CA PRO A 1019 -21.28 -61.45 -56.62
C PRO A 1019 -21.49 -60.32 -57.70
N THR A 1020 -21.04 -59.07 -57.39
CA THR A 1020 -20.72 -57.92 -58.31
C THR A 1020 -21.88 -57.32 -59.17
N GLU A 1021 -21.86 -56.14 -59.84
CA GLU A 1021 -21.16 -54.81 -59.85
C GLU A 1021 -22.04 -53.82 -60.71
N GLU A 1022 -21.87 -52.49 -60.90
CA GLU A 1022 -20.85 -51.46 -60.58
C GLU A 1022 -21.48 -50.02 -60.55
N ALA A 1023 -20.66 -48.97 -60.38
CA ALA A 1023 -20.79 -47.56 -60.83
C ALA A 1023 -21.99 -46.61 -60.50
N SER A 1024 -21.61 -45.45 -59.93
CA SER A 1024 -22.06 -44.07 -60.27
C SER A 1024 -23.26 -43.34 -59.59
N SER A 1025 -22.88 -42.47 -58.64
CA SER A 1025 -23.28 -41.04 -58.47
C SER A 1025 -24.70 -40.57 -58.10
N THR A 1026 -24.71 -39.74 -57.04
CA THR A 1026 -25.61 -38.59 -56.73
C THR A 1026 -27.11 -38.82 -56.51
N LEU A 1027 -27.54 -38.72 -55.25
CA LEU A 1027 -28.29 -37.54 -54.77
C LEU A 1027 -28.28 -37.45 -53.22
N GLU A 1028 -28.74 -36.31 -52.70
CA GLU A 1028 -28.65 -35.92 -51.29
C GLU A 1028 -29.70 -36.64 -50.41
N ARG A 1029 -29.30 -37.09 -49.21
CA ARG A 1029 -29.77 -36.47 -47.95
C ARG A 1029 -29.12 -37.05 -46.69
N SER A 1030 -29.29 -36.32 -45.60
CA SER A 1030 -29.05 -36.73 -44.23
C SER A 1030 -29.77 -38.03 -43.85
N ASP A 1031 -29.05 -38.95 -43.20
CA ASP A 1031 -29.58 -39.60 -42.01
C ASP A 1031 -28.46 -40.18 -41.13
N THR A 1032 -28.82 -40.50 -39.88
CA THR A 1032 -27.94 -41.11 -38.88
C THR A 1032 -27.46 -42.51 -39.27
N CYS A 1033 -26.20 -42.86 -38.96
CA CYS A 1033 -25.94 -44.10 -38.23
C CYS A 1033 -24.56 -44.16 -37.56
N SER A 1034 -24.45 -45.09 -36.61
CA SER A 1034 -23.27 -45.43 -35.81
C SER A 1034 -22.10 -46.01 -36.61
N SER A 1035 -20.87 -45.64 -36.26
CA SER A 1035 -19.70 -46.52 -36.38
C SER A 1035 -19.48 -47.27 -35.05
N THR A 1036 -20.03 -48.48 -34.95
CA THR A 1036 -19.74 -49.40 -33.85
C THR A 1036 -18.26 -49.76 -33.85
N ASN A 1037 -17.53 -49.35 -32.81
CA ASN A 1037 -16.25 -49.97 -32.46
C ASN A 1037 -16.50 -50.91 -31.28
N SER A 1038 -16.49 -52.22 -31.53
CA SER A 1038 -16.86 -53.24 -30.56
C SER A 1038 -15.71 -53.53 -29.58
N GLN A 1039 -15.56 -52.64 -28.60
CA GLN A 1039 -14.98 -53.02 -27.32
C GLN A 1039 -16.11 -53.53 -26.40
N GLU A 1040 -15.79 -54.50 -25.55
CA GLU A 1040 -16.73 -55.00 -24.56
C GLU A 1040 -17.11 -53.87 -23.61
N ALA A 1041 -18.41 -53.59 -23.49
CA ALA A 1041 -18.90 -52.58 -22.56
C ALA A 1041 -18.85 -53.15 -21.13
N GLU A 1042 -17.66 -53.08 -20.50
CA GLU A 1042 -17.55 -53.15 -19.04
C GLU A 1042 -18.61 -52.21 -18.46
N THR A 1043 -19.63 -52.81 -17.83
CA THR A 1043 -20.90 -52.13 -17.59
C THR A 1043 -20.78 -51.32 -16.31
N ASP A 1044 -20.08 -50.18 -16.43
CA ASP A 1044 -19.63 -49.30 -15.36
C ASP A 1044 -20.80 -48.92 -14.45
N TRP A 1045 -20.84 -49.54 -13.25
CA TRP A 1045 -21.95 -49.36 -12.33
C TRP A 1045 -21.95 -47.96 -11.72
N SER A 1046 -23.13 -47.49 -11.31
CA SER A 1046 -23.30 -46.13 -10.80
C SER A 1046 -24.26 -46.07 -9.60
N PHE A 1047 -23.93 -45.21 -8.64
CA PHE A 1047 -24.69 -45.01 -7.41
C PHE A 1047 -25.22 -43.57 -7.32
N SER A 1048 -26.48 -43.41 -6.90
CA SER A 1048 -27.01 -42.11 -6.50
C SER A 1048 -26.66 -41.79 -5.04
N PHE A 1049 -26.75 -40.52 -4.66
CA PHE A 1049 -26.44 -40.08 -3.31
C PHE A 1049 -27.35 -40.76 -2.27
N GLU A 1050 -28.62 -41.00 -2.58
CA GLU A 1050 -29.55 -41.69 -1.67
C GLU A 1050 -29.14 -43.13 -1.39
N GLN A 1051 -28.59 -43.85 -2.38
CA GLN A 1051 -28.11 -45.22 -2.20
C GLN A 1051 -26.91 -45.24 -1.24
N VAL A 1052 -25.92 -44.36 -1.47
CA VAL A 1052 -24.72 -44.24 -0.63
C VAL A 1052 -25.09 -43.79 0.80
N LEU A 1053 -25.94 -42.76 0.92
CA LEU A 1053 -26.44 -42.24 2.19
C LEU A 1053 -27.20 -43.32 2.99
N ALA A 1054 -28.17 -43.99 2.36
CA ALA A 1054 -28.97 -45.02 3.04
C ALA A 1054 -28.13 -46.23 3.47
N SER A 1055 -27.11 -46.61 2.70
CA SER A 1055 -26.21 -47.69 3.09
C SER A 1055 -25.30 -47.28 4.26
N LEU A 1056 -24.70 -46.09 4.25
CA LEU A 1056 -23.83 -45.62 5.33
C LEU A 1056 -24.59 -45.26 6.62
N LEU A 1057 -25.85 -44.82 6.53
CA LEU A 1057 -26.72 -44.60 7.70
C LEU A 1057 -27.01 -45.88 8.51
N ASN A 1058 -26.84 -47.07 7.92
CA ASN A 1058 -26.99 -48.34 8.64
C ASN A 1058 -25.72 -48.74 9.42
N GLU A 1059 -24.59 -48.03 9.25
CA GLU A 1059 -23.34 -48.28 9.97
C GLU A 1059 -23.13 -47.23 11.09
N PRO A 1060 -23.53 -47.53 12.34
CA PRO A 1060 -23.49 -46.56 13.44
C PRO A 1060 -22.06 -46.07 13.73
N THR A 1061 -21.04 -46.91 13.49
CA THR A 1061 -19.63 -46.54 13.61
C THR A 1061 -19.27 -45.34 12.71
N ILE A 1062 -19.69 -45.38 11.44
CA ILE A 1062 -19.38 -44.31 10.47
C ILE A 1062 -20.15 -43.04 10.82
N VAL A 1063 -21.42 -43.15 11.17
CA VAL A 1063 -22.23 -41.99 11.61
C VAL A 1063 -21.58 -41.35 12.85
N SER A 1064 -21.19 -42.15 13.84
CA SER A 1064 -20.58 -41.66 15.07
C SER A 1064 -19.23 -40.96 14.88
N PHE A 1065 -18.44 -41.35 13.87
CA PHE A 1065 -17.20 -40.64 13.51
C PHE A 1065 -17.48 -39.24 12.95
N PHE A 1066 -18.42 -39.12 12.02
CA PHE A 1066 -18.74 -37.83 11.37
C PHE A 1066 -19.52 -36.87 12.28
N GLU A 1067 -20.29 -37.39 13.23
CA GLU A 1067 -21.00 -36.62 14.26
C GLU A 1067 -20.16 -36.37 15.53
N ARG A 1068 -18.94 -36.94 15.61
CA ARG A 1068 -18.00 -36.70 16.71
C ARG A 1068 -17.64 -35.20 16.76
N PRO A 1069 -17.85 -34.49 17.89
CA PRO A 1069 -17.53 -33.07 17.97
C PRO A 1069 -16.01 -32.85 17.98
N VAL A 1070 -15.53 -31.94 17.15
CA VAL A 1070 -14.12 -31.53 17.08
C VAL A 1070 -13.99 -30.11 17.63
N ASP A 1071 -13.08 -29.90 18.59
CA ASP A 1071 -12.85 -28.58 19.15
C ASP A 1071 -12.07 -27.68 18.18
N LEU A 1072 -12.80 -26.75 17.57
CA LEU A 1072 -12.25 -25.70 16.71
C LEU A 1072 -11.31 -24.77 17.48
N GLN A 1073 -11.51 -24.51 18.77
CA GLN A 1073 -10.65 -23.57 19.52
C GLN A 1073 -9.22 -24.10 19.70
N THR A 1074 -9.07 -25.37 20.09
CA THR A 1074 -7.76 -26.04 20.10
C THR A 1074 -7.10 -26.02 18.72
N LYS A 1075 -7.88 -26.19 17.64
CA LYS A 1075 -7.40 -26.14 16.25
C LYS A 1075 -6.93 -24.74 15.83
N LEU A 1076 -7.68 -23.69 16.16
CA LEU A 1076 -7.30 -22.29 15.93
C LEU A 1076 -6.01 -21.94 16.67
N GLY A 1077 -5.89 -22.31 17.95
CA GLY A 1077 -4.68 -22.13 18.76
C GLY A 1077 -3.44 -22.82 18.17
N GLN A 1078 -3.59 -24.06 17.68
CA GLN A 1078 -2.51 -24.77 16.98
C GLN A 1078 -2.14 -24.10 15.65
N ALA A 1079 -3.13 -23.68 14.86
CA ALA A 1079 -2.91 -23.03 13.57
C ALA A 1079 -2.09 -21.74 13.72
N ARG A 1080 -2.44 -20.84 14.66
CA ARG A 1080 -1.70 -19.60 14.94
C ARG A 1080 -0.19 -19.82 15.09
N VAL A 1081 0.23 -20.86 15.80
CA VAL A 1081 1.64 -21.19 16.03
C VAL A 1081 2.28 -21.88 14.83
N ALA A 1082 1.51 -22.70 14.09
CA ALA A 1082 2.01 -23.48 12.96
C ALA A 1082 2.22 -22.67 11.69
N GLN A 1083 1.43 -21.62 11.42
CA GLN A 1083 1.49 -20.83 10.19
C GLN A 1083 2.89 -20.29 9.87
N LEU A 1084 3.63 -19.80 10.88
CA LEU A 1084 4.99 -19.27 10.70
C LEU A 1084 6.08 -20.35 10.55
N LYS A 1085 5.85 -21.56 11.08
CA LYS A 1085 6.86 -22.63 11.22
C LYS A 1085 6.95 -23.55 10.00
N LEU A 1086 6.13 -23.31 8.97
CA LEU A 1086 6.07 -24.13 7.78
C LEU A 1086 7.29 -23.88 6.89
N LYS A 1087 8.35 -24.65 7.16
CA LYS A 1087 9.45 -24.87 6.21
C LYS A 1087 8.83 -25.21 4.85
N GLY A 1088 9.15 -24.41 3.82
CA GLY A 1088 8.68 -24.67 2.47
C GLY A 1088 9.03 -26.09 2.05
N ASN A 1089 8.04 -26.87 1.64
CA ASN A 1089 8.27 -28.21 1.08
C ASN A 1089 9.20 -28.07 -0.13
N LYS A 1090 10.28 -28.87 -0.12
CA LYS A 1090 11.12 -29.12 -1.29
C LYS A 1090 10.43 -30.13 -2.23
#